data_AF-A0A834F3V8-F1
#
_entry.id   AF-A0A834F3V8-F1
#
_cell.length_a   1.000
_cell.length_b   1.000
_cell.length_c   1.000
_cell.angle_alpha   90.00
_cell.angle_beta   90.00
_cell.angle_gamma   90.00
#
_symmetry.space_group_name_H-M   'P 1'
#
loop_
_entity.id
_entity.type
_entity.pdbx_description
1 polymer ?
#
loop_
_entity_poly.entity_id
_entity_poly.type
_entity_poly.pdbx_seq_one_letter_code
_entity_poly.pdbx_strand_id
1 'polypeptide(L)'
;MQGMDVDAFEKKFNTLEVDFIRSQQLFCQDVLKLLPGQRAVISNGRIIGPLEEQEEFTEEDFHLLQKITLRGSAEKVKAQVKQMGMKSKLASDLVMKVDALLAASPKREVRRDVHFRKDTHSVLHLSQRENEVFFDVVVIVDPLTREAQKISQLLIVLSQVANVKLQVFMNCKAKLSELPLKSFYRYVLEPDVTFLANETVSPGPVARFMELPESPLLTLNMITPESWMVQAVSSPYDLDNIHLQEVNGVVTAEFELEHLLLEGHCFDLSTGQPPRGLQFTLGMSRDPLMYDTIVMANLGYFQLKANPGAWILRLRKGRSEEIYQILTHDGTDSPADAGDVVVVLNSFHSKIIKVRVQKKAEKINEDLLSETTEGKGIWDSIVSVWSAFKRSIAGGGGSKKDDGEKKKEDDLNIFSVASGHLYERFLRIMMVSVLRHTRTPVKFWFLKNYLSPSFKETISHMAEKYSFQYELVQYKWPRWLHQQTEKQRIIWGYKILFLDVLFPLAVDKIIFVDADQIVRADLKELRDLDLEGAPYGYTPFCDSRREMDGYRFWKSGYWASHLGHRKYHISALYVVDLKKFRKIAAGDRLRGQYQALSQDPNSLSNLDQDLPNNMIHQVAIKSLPQEWLWCETWCDDSSKQTAKTIDLCNNPKTKEPKLTAAARIVPEWVEYDSEIKELLGKVQNQEEMAAQRQTPSSSKGKEQNRRDEL
;
A
#
# COMPACT_ATOMS: atom_id res chain seq x y z
N MET A 1 11.84 54.71 -30.05
CA MET A 1 10.66 54.26 -30.81
C MET A 1 10.87 54.45 -32.33
N GLN A 2 12.00 54.02 -32.89
CA GLN A 2 12.14 53.97 -34.35
C GLN A 2 11.71 52.57 -34.81
N GLY A 3 10.63 52.50 -35.59
CA GLY A 3 10.04 51.23 -36.08
C GLY A 3 8.62 50.92 -35.61
N MET A 4 8.03 51.75 -34.73
CA MET A 4 6.61 51.66 -34.36
C MET A 4 5.79 52.59 -35.25
N ASP A 5 4.73 52.07 -35.86
CA ASP A 5 3.74 52.87 -36.58
C ASP A 5 2.85 53.58 -35.55
N VAL A 6 3.21 54.83 -35.24
CA VAL A 6 2.59 55.64 -34.18
C VAL A 6 1.12 55.93 -34.51
N ASP A 7 0.81 56.21 -35.77
CA ASP A 7 -0.55 56.49 -36.22
C ASP A 7 -1.46 55.26 -36.06
N ALA A 8 -0.95 54.07 -36.43
CA ALA A 8 -1.67 52.82 -36.22
C ALA A 8 -1.88 52.50 -34.73
N PHE A 9 -0.89 52.79 -33.89
CA PHE A 9 -1.00 52.61 -32.44
C PHE A 9 -2.05 53.55 -31.83
N GLU A 10 -1.97 54.85 -32.09
CA GLU A 10 -2.91 55.84 -31.56
C GLU A 10 -4.34 55.56 -32.02
N LYS A 11 -4.52 55.24 -33.30
CA LYS A 11 -5.83 54.85 -33.84
C LYS A 11 -6.38 53.63 -33.10
N LYS A 12 -5.55 52.61 -32.87
CA LYS A 12 -5.98 51.41 -32.16
C LYS A 12 -6.29 51.72 -30.70
N PHE A 13 -5.41 52.42 -29.99
CA PHE A 13 -5.58 52.84 -28.60
C PHE A 13 -6.90 53.58 -28.37
N ASN A 14 -7.24 54.53 -29.25
CA ASN A 14 -8.47 55.30 -29.17
C ASN A 14 -9.74 54.52 -29.55
N THR A 15 -9.60 53.31 -30.11
CA THR A 15 -10.71 52.43 -30.50
C THR A 15 -10.84 51.18 -29.62
N LEU A 16 -9.97 51.00 -28.63
CA LEU A 16 -10.02 49.84 -27.73
C LEU A 16 -11.16 49.99 -26.73
N GLU A 17 -12.06 49.02 -26.73
CA GLU A 17 -13.16 48.94 -25.78
C GLU A 17 -12.66 48.57 -24.37
N VAL A 18 -13.33 49.10 -23.35
CA VAL A 18 -13.00 48.83 -21.94
C VAL A 18 -13.05 47.34 -21.61
N ASP A 19 -13.99 46.60 -22.20
CA ASP A 19 -14.11 45.15 -22.01
C ASP A 19 -12.91 44.39 -22.55
N PHE A 20 -12.32 44.84 -23.67
CA PHE A 20 -11.09 44.25 -24.18
C PHE A 20 -9.94 44.46 -23.21
N ILE A 21 -9.75 45.67 -22.68
CA ILE A 21 -8.69 45.96 -21.71
C ILE A 21 -8.87 45.12 -20.44
N ARG A 22 -10.10 44.98 -19.95
CA ARG A 22 -10.43 44.14 -18.80
C ARG A 22 -10.11 42.66 -19.07
N SER A 23 -10.41 42.17 -20.27
CA SER A 23 -10.07 40.80 -20.67
C SER A 23 -8.56 40.55 -20.70
N GLN A 24 -7.76 41.52 -21.17
CA GLN A 24 -6.30 41.43 -21.18
C GLN A 24 -5.73 41.51 -19.77
N GLN A 25 -6.30 42.34 -18.89
CA GLN A 25 -5.91 42.39 -17.48
C GLN A 25 -6.12 41.04 -16.79
N LEU A 26 -7.30 40.43 -16.97
CA LEU A 26 -7.60 39.10 -16.45
C LEU A 26 -6.66 38.05 -17.03
N PHE A 27 -6.36 38.10 -18.33
CA PHE A 27 -5.39 37.20 -18.94
C PHE A 27 -3.98 37.33 -18.31
N CYS A 28 -3.49 38.56 -18.10
CA CYS A 28 -2.20 38.78 -17.45
C CYS A 28 -2.18 38.23 -16.01
N GLN A 29 -3.25 38.43 -15.26
CA GLN A 29 -3.35 37.97 -13.87
C GLN A 29 -3.53 36.45 -13.76
N ASP A 30 -4.46 35.89 -14.54
CA ASP A 30 -4.89 34.50 -14.37
C ASP A 30 -4.05 33.52 -15.18
N VAL A 31 -3.58 33.92 -16.36
CA VAL A 31 -2.80 33.06 -17.27
C VAL A 31 -1.30 33.31 -17.11
N LEU A 32 -0.86 34.57 -17.21
CA LEU A 32 0.56 34.91 -17.10
C LEU A 32 1.06 34.97 -15.65
N LYS A 33 0.14 34.99 -14.67
CA LYS A 33 0.44 35.13 -13.24
C LYS A 33 1.23 36.40 -12.91
N LEU A 34 0.99 37.48 -13.65
CA LEU A 34 1.63 38.78 -13.46
C LEU A 34 0.70 39.74 -12.72
N LEU A 35 1.22 40.35 -11.65
CA LEU A 35 0.55 41.42 -10.92
C LEU A 35 0.76 42.77 -11.60
N PRO A 36 -0.11 43.77 -11.34
CA PRO A 36 0.09 45.13 -11.86
C PRO A 36 1.48 45.68 -11.51
N GLY A 37 2.19 46.20 -12.52
CA GLY A 37 3.52 46.79 -12.37
C GLY A 37 4.69 45.81 -12.47
N GLN A 38 4.45 44.50 -12.46
CA GLN A 38 5.51 43.51 -12.66
C GLN A 38 5.97 43.46 -14.13
N ARG A 39 7.29 43.33 -14.32
CA ARG A 39 7.92 43.25 -15.64
C ARG A 39 8.21 41.80 -15.99
N ALA A 40 7.99 41.40 -17.23
CA ALA A 40 8.34 40.06 -17.72
C ALA A 40 8.62 40.10 -19.22
N VAL A 41 9.41 39.15 -19.71
CA VAL A 41 9.72 38.97 -21.13
C VAL A 41 9.05 37.70 -21.64
N ILE A 42 8.38 37.79 -22.79
CA ILE A 42 7.69 36.64 -23.40
C ILE A 42 8.30 36.36 -24.77
N SER A 43 8.79 35.13 -24.98
CA SER A 43 9.35 34.67 -26.26
C SER A 43 8.82 33.29 -26.60
N ASN A 44 8.13 33.17 -27.74
CA ASN A 44 7.45 31.94 -28.18
C ASN A 44 6.67 31.26 -27.03
N GLY A 45 5.86 32.02 -26.29
CA GLY A 45 5.06 31.51 -25.16
C GLY A 45 5.83 31.18 -23.88
N ARG A 46 7.18 31.22 -23.89
CA ARG A 46 7.99 31.14 -22.67
C ARG A 46 7.95 32.49 -21.95
N ILE A 47 7.56 32.46 -20.68
CA ILE A 47 7.52 33.63 -19.80
C ILE A 47 8.80 33.63 -18.96
N ILE A 48 9.51 34.75 -18.96
CA ILE A 48 10.69 35.01 -18.12
C ILE A 48 10.33 36.17 -17.21
N GLY A 49 10.14 35.87 -15.94
CA GLY A 49 9.74 36.83 -14.90
C GLY A 49 8.84 36.19 -13.84
N PRO A 50 8.26 37.01 -12.94
CA PRO A 50 8.41 38.45 -12.89
C PRO A 50 9.85 38.87 -12.57
N LEU A 51 10.37 39.84 -13.32
CA LEU A 51 11.69 40.41 -13.09
C LEU A 51 11.67 41.31 -11.86
N GLU A 52 12.69 41.22 -11.02
CA GLU A 52 12.82 42.11 -9.85
C GLU A 52 12.96 43.58 -10.29
N GLU A 53 12.70 44.54 -9.39
CA GLU A 53 12.75 45.97 -9.75
C GLU A 53 14.13 46.41 -10.26
N GLN A 54 15.21 45.78 -9.75
CA GLN A 54 16.59 46.06 -10.13
C GLN A 54 17.13 45.12 -11.22
N GLU A 55 16.35 44.11 -11.61
CA GLU A 55 16.75 43.17 -12.66
C GLU A 55 16.56 43.83 -14.03
N GLU A 56 17.63 43.97 -14.79
CA GLU A 56 17.59 44.50 -16.16
C GLU A 56 17.70 43.34 -17.16
N PHE A 57 16.81 43.35 -18.16
CA PHE A 57 16.89 42.42 -19.28
C PHE A 57 17.46 43.16 -20.49
N THR A 58 18.74 42.94 -20.77
CA THR A 58 19.54 43.71 -21.71
C THR A 58 19.38 43.20 -23.16
N GLU A 59 19.97 43.93 -24.13
CA GLU A 59 20.00 43.47 -25.52
C GLU A 59 20.71 42.11 -25.67
N GLU A 60 21.79 41.89 -24.92
CA GLU A 60 22.53 40.63 -24.92
C GLU A 60 21.66 39.46 -24.43
N ASP A 61 20.78 39.71 -23.45
CA ASP A 61 19.83 38.72 -22.95
C ASP A 61 18.76 38.38 -24.00
N PHE A 62 18.30 39.35 -24.79
CA PHE A 62 17.40 39.09 -25.92
C PHE A 62 18.08 38.25 -27.02
N HIS A 63 19.35 38.55 -27.35
CA HIS A 63 20.13 37.73 -28.29
C HIS A 63 20.37 36.32 -27.78
N LEU A 64 20.64 36.16 -26.48
CA LEU A 64 20.80 34.86 -25.85
C LEU A 64 19.48 34.08 -25.86
N LEU A 65 18.36 34.73 -25.50
CA LEU A 65 17.03 34.14 -25.53
C LEU A 65 16.70 33.62 -26.93
N GLN A 66 16.96 34.41 -27.98
CA GLN A 66 16.77 33.98 -29.36
C GLN A 66 17.62 32.74 -29.69
N LYS A 67 18.91 32.74 -29.31
CA LYS A 67 19.80 31.59 -29.53
C LYS A 67 19.32 30.34 -28.78
N ILE A 68 18.82 30.48 -27.55
CA ILE A 68 18.27 29.37 -26.76
C ILE A 68 17.02 28.80 -27.43
N THR A 69 16.09 29.66 -27.83
CA THR A 69 14.85 29.26 -28.52
C THR A 69 15.16 28.52 -29.82
N LEU A 70 16.07 29.05 -30.64
CA LEU A 70 16.49 28.41 -31.90
C LEU A 70 17.18 27.06 -31.66
N ARG A 71 18.14 26.99 -30.72
CA ARG A 71 18.85 25.74 -30.38
C ARG A 71 17.94 24.67 -29.74
N GLY A 72 16.78 25.07 -29.21
CA GLY A 72 15.80 24.19 -28.60
C GLY A 72 14.97 23.42 -29.64
N SER A 73 13.64 23.52 -29.53
CA SER A 73 12.69 22.88 -30.47
C SER A 73 12.51 23.64 -31.78
N ALA A 74 12.70 24.97 -31.77
CA ALA A 74 12.30 25.83 -32.90
C ALA A 74 13.01 25.49 -34.21
N GLU A 75 14.31 25.16 -34.20
CA GLU A 75 15.03 24.77 -35.42
C GLU A 75 14.48 23.47 -36.03
N LYS A 76 14.20 22.46 -35.19
CA LYS A 76 13.63 21.19 -35.64
C LYS A 76 12.22 21.39 -36.19
N VAL A 77 11.40 22.19 -35.52
CA VAL A 77 10.06 22.55 -35.98
C VAL A 77 10.14 23.30 -37.31
N LYS A 78 11.02 24.28 -37.44
CA LYS A 78 11.27 25.01 -38.68
C LYS A 78 11.65 24.09 -39.84
N ALA A 79 12.53 23.10 -39.58
CA ALA A 79 12.91 22.13 -40.60
C ALA A 79 11.71 21.30 -41.10
N GLN A 80 10.84 20.86 -40.18
CA GLN A 80 9.62 20.11 -40.53
C GLN A 80 8.58 20.97 -41.27
N VAL A 81 8.31 22.18 -40.79
CA VAL A 81 7.38 23.12 -41.44
C VAL A 81 7.86 23.49 -42.85
N LYS A 82 9.17 23.60 -43.07
CA LYS A 82 9.73 23.85 -44.41
C LYS A 82 9.45 22.70 -45.38
N GLN A 83 9.46 21.45 -44.91
CA GLN A 83 9.12 20.27 -45.73
C GLN A 83 7.65 20.25 -46.14
N MET A 84 6.77 20.93 -45.39
CA MET A 84 5.33 21.03 -45.70
C MET A 84 5.03 22.03 -46.83
N GLY A 85 6.01 22.77 -47.35
CA GLY A 85 5.82 23.66 -48.51
C GLY A 85 4.93 24.88 -48.25
N MET A 86 4.79 25.32 -47.00
CA MET A 86 3.93 26.45 -46.62
C MET A 86 4.51 27.83 -47.02
N LYS A 87 3.63 28.82 -47.22
CA LYS A 87 4.03 30.22 -47.45
C LYS A 87 4.77 30.80 -46.24
N SER A 88 5.78 31.62 -46.48
CA SER A 88 6.73 32.13 -45.46
C SER A 88 6.07 32.71 -44.19
N LYS A 89 5.04 33.56 -44.34
CA LYS A 89 4.34 34.17 -43.19
C LYS A 89 3.61 33.14 -42.33
N LEU A 90 2.85 32.25 -42.97
CA LEU A 90 2.13 31.16 -42.30
C LEU A 90 3.08 30.15 -41.66
N ALA A 91 4.22 29.89 -42.30
CA ALA A 91 5.26 29.01 -41.79
C ALA A 91 5.88 29.57 -40.49
N SER A 92 6.18 30.88 -40.45
CA SER A 92 6.73 31.54 -39.26
C SER A 92 5.77 31.48 -38.07
N ASP A 93 4.49 31.81 -38.29
CA ASP A 93 3.46 31.75 -37.24
C ASP A 93 3.27 30.33 -36.72
N LEU A 94 3.29 29.33 -37.61
CA LEU A 94 3.18 27.93 -37.24
C LEU A 94 4.39 27.46 -36.42
N VAL A 95 5.61 27.84 -36.81
CA VAL A 95 6.83 27.54 -36.04
C VAL A 95 6.72 28.11 -34.63
N MET A 96 6.34 29.40 -34.50
CA MET A 96 6.17 30.03 -33.19
C MET A 96 5.14 29.29 -32.33
N LYS A 97 3.96 28.97 -32.88
CA LYS A 97 2.88 28.29 -32.13
C LYS A 97 3.26 26.87 -31.69
N VAL A 98 3.87 26.10 -32.59
CA VAL A 98 4.28 24.71 -32.29
C VAL A 98 5.44 24.69 -31.32
N ASP A 99 6.43 25.56 -31.50
CA ASP A 99 7.54 25.71 -30.56
C ASP A 99 7.05 26.10 -29.17
N ALA A 100 6.15 27.10 -29.08
CA ALA A 100 5.54 27.49 -27.82
C ALA A 100 4.82 26.34 -27.12
N LEU A 101 4.02 25.56 -27.87
CA LEU A 101 3.29 24.42 -27.34
C LEU A 101 4.24 23.33 -26.82
N LEU A 102 5.30 23.01 -27.58
CA LEU A 102 6.27 21.99 -27.20
C LEU A 102 7.15 22.45 -26.02
N ALA A 103 7.52 23.73 -25.98
CA ALA A 103 8.32 24.32 -24.92
C ALA A 103 7.56 24.47 -23.60
N ALA A 104 6.23 24.66 -23.65
CA ALA A 104 5.37 24.75 -22.46
C ALA A 104 5.25 23.42 -21.71
N SER A 105 5.52 22.28 -22.36
CA SER A 105 5.50 20.96 -21.74
C SER A 105 6.76 20.18 -22.10
N PRO A 106 7.93 20.55 -21.53
CA PRO A 106 9.18 19.89 -21.85
C PRO A 106 9.13 18.46 -21.32
N LYS A 107 9.00 17.48 -22.23
CA LYS A 107 9.10 16.08 -21.86
C LYS A 107 10.54 15.74 -21.49
N ARG A 108 10.74 15.14 -20.31
CA ARG A 108 12.04 14.62 -19.86
C ARG A 108 12.50 13.41 -20.68
N GLU A 109 11.58 12.72 -21.33
CA GLU A 109 11.84 11.55 -22.14
C GLU A 109 11.93 11.89 -23.64
N VAL A 110 12.96 11.35 -24.29
CA VAL A 110 13.18 11.51 -25.73
C VAL A 110 12.30 10.53 -26.49
N ARG A 111 11.52 11.01 -27.46
CA ARG A 111 10.78 10.14 -28.39
C ARG A 111 11.79 9.28 -29.17
N ARG A 112 11.59 7.96 -29.13
CA ARG A 112 12.39 7.00 -29.89
C ARG A 112 11.55 6.45 -31.03
N ASP A 113 12.08 6.56 -32.24
CA ASP A 113 11.50 5.86 -33.39
C ASP A 113 12.06 4.44 -33.41
N VAL A 114 11.17 3.45 -33.42
CA VAL A 114 11.53 2.03 -33.50
C VAL A 114 11.30 1.57 -34.94
N HIS A 115 12.37 1.17 -35.62
CA HIS A 115 12.28 0.63 -36.98
C HIS A 115 12.08 -0.89 -36.94
N PHE A 116 10.91 -1.34 -37.39
CA PHE A 116 10.58 -2.76 -37.46
C PHE A 116 11.01 -3.36 -38.79
N ARG A 117 11.82 -4.42 -38.77
CA ARG A 117 12.36 -5.05 -39.98
C ARG A 117 11.33 -5.87 -40.76
N LYS A 118 10.34 -6.44 -40.07
CA LYS A 118 9.31 -7.33 -40.61
C LYS A 118 8.04 -7.19 -39.78
N ASP A 119 6.89 -7.07 -40.44
CA ASP A 119 5.57 -6.95 -39.81
C ASP A 119 4.50 -7.86 -40.44
N THR A 120 4.87 -8.67 -41.44
CA THR A 120 3.89 -9.41 -42.26
C THR A 120 3.09 -10.50 -41.54
N HIS A 121 3.65 -11.16 -40.52
CA HIS A 121 3.03 -12.35 -39.91
C HIS A 121 2.80 -12.26 -38.40
N SER A 122 3.51 -11.36 -37.69
CA SER A 122 3.51 -11.28 -36.23
C SER A 122 2.90 -9.98 -35.71
N VAL A 123 2.19 -9.24 -36.56
CA VAL A 123 1.67 -7.91 -36.25
C VAL A 123 0.20 -7.83 -36.61
N LEU A 124 -0.60 -7.41 -35.64
CA LEU A 124 -1.99 -6.99 -35.87
C LEU A 124 -2.00 -5.50 -36.19
N HIS A 125 -2.60 -5.13 -37.32
CA HIS A 125 -2.78 -3.74 -37.72
C HIS A 125 -4.26 -3.37 -37.62
N LEU A 126 -4.58 -2.32 -36.86
CA LEU A 126 -5.88 -1.65 -36.89
C LEU A 126 -5.67 -0.23 -37.41
N SER A 127 -6.36 0.10 -38.50
CA SER A 127 -6.26 1.39 -39.15
C SER A 127 -7.06 2.46 -38.40
N GLN A 128 -6.52 3.67 -38.38
CA GLN A 128 -7.23 4.86 -37.91
C GLN A 128 -8.37 5.26 -38.86
N ARG A 129 -9.30 6.08 -38.36
CA ARG A 129 -10.24 6.83 -39.18
C ARG A 129 -9.51 7.91 -39.97
N GLU A 130 -9.80 7.99 -41.26
CA GLU A 130 -9.18 8.94 -42.18
C GLU A 130 -9.64 10.38 -41.93
N ASN A 131 -8.78 11.35 -42.24
CA ASN A 131 -9.03 12.79 -42.09
C ASN A 131 -9.34 13.29 -40.67
N GLU A 132 -9.13 12.45 -39.66
CA GLU A 132 -9.21 12.82 -38.25
C GLU A 132 -7.83 12.76 -37.58
N VAL A 133 -7.64 13.54 -36.52
CA VAL A 133 -6.46 13.39 -35.65
C VAL A 133 -6.54 12.02 -34.99
N PHE A 134 -5.41 11.31 -34.96
CA PHE A 134 -5.32 9.98 -34.38
C PHE A 134 -4.10 9.83 -33.49
N PHE A 135 -4.16 8.85 -32.59
CA PHE A 135 -3.03 8.40 -31.79
C PHE A 135 -2.32 7.25 -32.50
N ASP A 136 -1.02 7.37 -32.71
CA ASP A 136 -0.17 6.30 -33.24
C ASP A 136 0.32 5.42 -32.08
N VAL A 137 -0.22 4.21 -31.97
CA VAL A 137 0.00 3.31 -30.83
C VAL A 137 0.68 2.04 -31.32
N VAL A 138 1.89 1.80 -30.82
CA VAL A 138 2.67 0.59 -31.10
C VAL A 138 2.85 -0.20 -29.81
N VAL A 139 2.43 -1.46 -29.81
CA VAL A 139 2.49 -2.36 -28.67
C VAL A 139 3.35 -3.55 -29.04
N ILE A 140 4.35 -3.86 -28.22
CA ILE A 140 5.20 -5.05 -28.38
C ILE A 140 4.98 -5.91 -27.14
N VAL A 141 4.42 -7.10 -27.33
CA VAL A 141 4.00 -7.93 -26.20
C VAL A 141 4.21 -9.41 -26.52
N ASP A 142 4.64 -10.18 -25.51
CA ASP A 142 4.57 -11.64 -25.57
C ASP A 142 3.16 -12.05 -25.10
N PRO A 143 2.33 -12.66 -25.95
CA PRO A 143 0.95 -13.01 -25.61
C PRO A 143 0.83 -13.99 -24.43
N LEU A 144 1.91 -14.69 -24.06
CA LEU A 144 1.94 -15.63 -22.95
C LEU A 144 2.39 -14.98 -21.63
N THR A 145 2.14 -13.69 -21.45
CA THR A 145 2.51 -12.94 -20.23
C THR A 145 1.28 -12.36 -19.53
N ARG A 146 1.39 -12.09 -18.22
CA ARG A 146 0.30 -11.47 -17.44
C ARG A 146 0.04 -10.03 -17.90
N GLU A 147 1.08 -9.34 -18.32
CA GLU A 147 1.02 -7.99 -18.89
C GLU A 147 0.20 -7.97 -20.18
N ALA A 148 0.28 -9.04 -21.00
CA ALA A 148 -0.57 -9.20 -22.18
C ALA A 148 -2.06 -9.31 -21.82
N GLN A 149 -2.38 -10.08 -20.76
CA GLN A 149 -3.76 -10.19 -20.26
C GLN A 149 -4.31 -8.82 -19.87
N LYS A 150 -3.48 -7.96 -19.25
CA LYS A 150 -3.85 -6.60 -18.84
C LYS A 150 -4.03 -5.65 -20.02
N ILE A 151 -3.06 -5.60 -20.93
CA ILE A 151 -3.07 -4.60 -22.02
C ILE A 151 -4.13 -4.90 -23.08
N SER A 152 -4.54 -6.17 -23.24
CA SER A 152 -5.52 -6.56 -24.27
C SER A 152 -6.84 -5.79 -24.15
N GLN A 153 -7.50 -5.82 -22.99
CA GLN A 153 -8.76 -5.09 -22.76
C GLN A 153 -8.56 -3.57 -22.82
N LEU A 154 -7.41 -3.06 -22.35
CA LEU A 154 -7.08 -1.64 -22.44
C LEU A 154 -7.07 -1.18 -23.91
N LEU A 155 -6.44 -1.95 -24.81
CA LEU A 155 -6.37 -1.62 -26.23
C LEU A 155 -7.73 -1.70 -26.92
N ILE A 156 -8.55 -2.69 -26.54
CA ILE A 156 -9.93 -2.81 -27.04
C ILE A 156 -10.71 -1.53 -26.69
N VAL A 157 -10.73 -1.15 -25.41
CA VAL A 157 -11.43 0.08 -24.97
C VAL A 157 -10.82 1.32 -25.63
N LEU A 158 -9.50 1.44 -25.68
CA LEU A 158 -8.80 2.57 -26.29
C LEU A 158 -9.18 2.75 -27.77
N SER A 159 -9.28 1.66 -28.54
CA SER A 159 -9.70 1.70 -29.94
C SER A 159 -11.16 2.11 -30.16
N GLN A 160 -12.00 1.97 -29.13
CA GLN A 160 -13.42 2.37 -29.17
C GLN A 160 -13.59 3.84 -28.80
N VAL A 161 -12.84 4.33 -27.79
CA VAL A 161 -13.00 5.70 -27.26
C VAL A 161 -12.15 6.75 -27.99
N ALA A 162 -11.06 6.34 -28.65
CA ALA A 162 -10.16 7.25 -29.35
C ALA A 162 -9.90 6.79 -30.79
N ASN A 163 -9.63 7.74 -31.69
CA ASN A 163 -9.16 7.40 -33.03
C ASN A 163 -7.70 6.95 -32.95
N VAL A 164 -7.42 5.68 -33.21
CA VAL A 164 -6.11 5.07 -32.99
C VAL A 164 -5.65 4.32 -34.23
N LYS A 165 -4.39 4.51 -34.60
CA LYS A 165 -3.64 3.61 -35.47
C LYS A 165 -2.90 2.62 -34.57
N LEU A 166 -3.37 1.37 -34.50
CA LEU A 166 -2.80 0.37 -33.58
C LEU A 166 -1.96 -0.65 -34.34
N GLN A 167 -0.74 -0.88 -33.85
CA GLN A 167 0.13 -1.97 -34.28
C GLN A 167 0.50 -2.84 -33.07
N VAL A 168 0.05 -4.09 -33.04
CA VAL A 168 0.37 -5.03 -31.95
C VAL A 168 1.31 -6.11 -32.44
N PHE A 169 2.57 -6.03 -32.03
CA PHE A 169 3.63 -7.00 -32.29
C PHE A 169 3.58 -8.12 -31.25
N MET A 170 3.37 -9.36 -31.71
CA MET A 170 3.41 -10.56 -30.88
C MET A 170 4.83 -11.13 -30.85
N ASN A 171 5.58 -10.84 -29.79
CA ASN A 171 6.98 -11.21 -29.63
C ASN A 171 7.14 -12.38 -28.64
N CYS A 172 6.76 -13.58 -29.08
CA CYS A 172 6.76 -14.78 -28.24
C CYS A 172 8.18 -15.28 -27.93
N LYS A 173 8.38 -15.85 -26.73
CA LYS A 173 9.57 -16.66 -26.43
C LYS A 173 9.55 -17.98 -27.20
N ALA A 174 10.70 -18.36 -27.77
CA ALA A 174 10.83 -19.59 -28.56
C ALA A 174 10.73 -20.89 -27.74
N LYS A 175 11.06 -20.84 -26.45
CA LYS A 175 11.02 -21.98 -25.53
C LYS A 175 10.45 -21.57 -24.19
N LEU A 176 9.61 -22.43 -23.63
CA LEU A 176 9.00 -22.26 -22.31
C LEU A 176 9.42 -23.45 -21.44
N SER A 177 9.97 -23.17 -20.27
CA SER A 177 10.37 -24.19 -19.29
C SER A 177 9.19 -24.67 -18.42
N GLU A 178 8.16 -23.83 -18.29
CA GLU A 178 6.96 -24.10 -17.50
C GLU A 178 5.72 -23.49 -18.17
N LEU A 179 4.54 -23.81 -17.65
CA LEU A 179 3.29 -23.20 -18.09
C LEU A 179 3.33 -21.68 -17.78
N PRO A 180 3.25 -20.81 -18.80
CA PRO A 180 3.54 -19.38 -18.62
C PRO A 180 2.40 -18.62 -17.93
N LEU A 181 1.15 -19.08 -18.10
CA LEU A 181 -0.04 -18.51 -17.48
C LEU A 181 -0.71 -19.56 -16.60
N LYS A 182 -0.86 -19.26 -15.32
CA LYS A 182 -1.47 -20.13 -14.29
C LYS A 182 -2.78 -19.55 -13.73
N SER A 183 -3.34 -18.52 -14.40
CA SER A 183 -4.49 -17.75 -13.90
C SER A 183 -5.38 -17.25 -15.03
N PHE A 184 -6.68 -17.21 -14.75
CA PHE A 184 -7.68 -16.49 -15.55
C PHE A 184 -7.68 -15.00 -15.18
N TYR A 185 -7.93 -14.13 -16.15
CA TYR A 185 -7.87 -12.68 -15.93
C TYR A 185 -8.99 -11.94 -16.65
N ARG A 186 -9.56 -10.93 -15.97
CA ARG A 186 -10.51 -9.97 -16.53
C ARG A 186 -10.12 -8.57 -16.06
N TYR A 187 -10.07 -7.63 -16.99
CA TYR A 187 -9.86 -6.22 -16.69
C TYR A 187 -11.21 -5.51 -16.64
N VAL A 188 -11.48 -4.77 -15.57
CA VAL A 188 -12.76 -4.09 -15.36
C VAL A 188 -12.66 -2.68 -15.94
N LEU A 189 -13.05 -2.52 -17.21
CA LEU A 189 -13.11 -1.25 -17.92
C LEU A 189 -14.07 -1.33 -19.10
N GLU A 190 -15.01 -0.39 -19.15
CA GLU A 190 -15.97 -0.22 -20.23
C GLU A 190 -15.72 1.12 -20.96
N PRO A 191 -16.03 1.21 -22.27
CA PRO A 191 -15.84 2.43 -23.06
C PRO A 191 -16.82 3.55 -22.70
N ASP A 192 -18.03 3.18 -22.25
CA ASP A 192 -19.15 4.07 -22.04
C ASP A 192 -19.83 3.77 -20.69
N VAL A 193 -20.57 4.75 -20.18
CA VAL A 193 -21.40 4.58 -18.97
C VAL A 193 -22.65 3.78 -19.33
N THR A 194 -22.91 2.71 -18.58
CA THR A 194 -24.09 1.86 -18.77
C THR A 194 -25.25 2.29 -17.86
N PHE A 195 -26.48 2.27 -18.40
CA PHE A 195 -27.70 2.60 -17.68
C PHE A 195 -28.62 1.38 -17.62
N LEU A 196 -29.29 1.21 -16.49
CA LEU A 196 -30.33 0.20 -16.31
C LEU A 196 -31.61 0.61 -17.06
N ALA A 197 -32.53 -0.34 -17.25
CA ALA A 197 -33.79 -0.10 -17.98
C ALA A 197 -34.71 0.95 -17.32
N ASN A 198 -34.48 1.26 -16.05
CA ASN A 198 -35.13 2.32 -15.28
C ASN A 198 -34.39 3.68 -15.37
N GLU A 199 -33.48 3.85 -16.33
CA GLU A 199 -32.65 5.05 -16.57
C GLU A 199 -31.68 5.43 -15.44
N THR A 200 -31.53 4.59 -14.42
CA THR A 200 -30.50 4.79 -13.39
C THR A 200 -29.15 4.26 -13.87
N VAL A 201 -28.06 4.91 -13.49
CA VAL A 201 -26.70 4.44 -13.78
C VAL A 201 -26.54 3.02 -13.23
N SER A 202 -25.96 2.13 -14.02
CA SER A 202 -25.65 0.78 -13.56
C SER A 202 -24.67 0.84 -12.38
N PRO A 203 -24.63 -0.17 -11.50
CA PRO A 203 -23.64 -0.23 -10.42
C PRO A 203 -22.18 -0.32 -10.91
N GLY A 204 -21.96 -0.27 -12.23
CA GLY A 204 -20.66 -0.22 -12.85
C GLY A 204 -20.25 -1.55 -13.49
N PRO A 205 -19.10 -1.56 -14.18
CA PRO A 205 -18.57 -2.75 -14.80
C PRO A 205 -18.23 -3.81 -13.73
N VAL A 206 -18.54 -5.07 -14.02
CA VAL A 206 -18.26 -6.21 -13.13
C VAL A 206 -17.32 -7.21 -13.78
N ALA A 207 -16.38 -7.76 -13.00
CA ALA A 207 -15.54 -8.86 -13.46
C ALA A 207 -16.33 -10.17 -13.45
N ARG A 208 -16.91 -10.56 -14.59
CA ARG A 208 -17.63 -11.83 -14.73
C ARG A 208 -16.77 -12.89 -15.40
N PHE A 209 -16.58 -14.00 -14.69
CA PHE A 209 -15.95 -15.21 -15.23
C PHE A 209 -17.03 -16.25 -15.53
N MET A 210 -17.05 -16.76 -16.76
CA MET A 210 -17.99 -17.77 -17.23
C MET A 210 -17.21 -19.02 -17.62
N GLU A 211 -17.82 -20.19 -17.46
CA GLU A 211 -17.25 -21.48 -17.89
C GLU A 211 -15.85 -21.75 -17.31
N LEU A 212 -15.64 -21.36 -16.04
CA LEU A 212 -14.43 -21.73 -15.31
C LEU A 212 -14.44 -23.24 -15.02
N PRO A 213 -13.27 -23.90 -15.02
CA PRO A 213 -13.18 -25.31 -14.67
C PRO A 213 -13.59 -25.53 -13.21
N GLU A 214 -14.46 -26.51 -12.96
CA GLU A 214 -15.07 -26.69 -11.64
C GLU A 214 -14.22 -27.47 -10.64
N SER A 215 -13.38 -28.39 -11.15
CA SER A 215 -12.53 -29.29 -10.36
C SER A 215 -11.31 -28.65 -9.66
N PRO A 216 -10.59 -27.68 -10.25
CA PRO A 216 -9.44 -27.09 -9.57
C PRO A 216 -9.86 -26.12 -8.46
N LEU A 217 -9.05 -26.04 -7.41
CA LEU A 217 -9.17 -24.99 -6.39
C LEU A 217 -8.71 -23.65 -6.96
N LEU A 218 -9.54 -22.62 -6.83
CA LEU A 218 -9.28 -21.28 -7.34
C LEU A 218 -9.12 -20.29 -6.19
N THR A 219 -8.26 -19.30 -6.38
CA THR A 219 -8.09 -18.15 -5.47
C THR A 219 -8.44 -16.88 -6.22
N LEU A 220 -9.34 -16.07 -5.66
CA LEU A 220 -9.67 -14.76 -6.22
C LEU A 220 -8.59 -13.74 -5.82
N ASN A 221 -7.96 -13.12 -6.82
CA ASN A 221 -6.95 -12.08 -6.61
C ASN A 221 -7.36 -10.78 -7.31
N MET A 222 -7.43 -9.69 -6.56
CA MET A 222 -7.79 -8.36 -7.07
C MET A 222 -6.52 -7.53 -7.31
N ILE A 223 -6.20 -7.31 -8.59
CA ILE A 223 -5.03 -6.50 -8.99
C ILE A 223 -5.46 -5.04 -9.14
N THR A 224 -5.00 -4.19 -8.23
CA THR A 224 -5.36 -2.77 -8.14
C THR A 224 -4.16 -1.86 -8.39
N PRO A 225 -4.38 -0.59 -8.77
CA PRO A 225 -3.33 0.42 -8.76
C PRO A 225 -2.61 0.46 -7.40
N GLU A 226 -1.31 0.78 -7.41
CA GLU A 226 -0.49 0.72 -6.21
C GLU A 226 -0.94 1.70 -5.12
N SER A 227 -1.52 2.85 -5.50
CA SER A 227 -2.07 3.84 -4.57
C SER A 227 -3.40 3.45 -3.95
N TRP A 228 -3.97 2.29 -4.30
CA TRP A 228 -5.30 1.87 -3.83
C TRP A 228 -5.18 0.83 -2.73
N MET A 229 -5.90 1.04 -1.64
CA MET A 229 -6.10 0.04 -0.58
C MET A 229 -7.51 -0.54 -0.71
N VAL A 230 -7.57 -1.74 -1.26
CA VAL A 230 -8.83 -2.45 -1.54
C VAL A 230 -8.97 -3.63 -0.60
N GLN A 231 -10.19 -3.88 -0.13
CA GLN A 231 -10.52 -5.02 0.72
C GLN A 231 -11.83 -5.68 0.28
N ALA A 232 -11.97 -6.98 0.57
CA ALA A 232 -13.25 -7.66 0.49
C ALA A 232 -14.13 -7.20 1.67
N VAL A 233 -15.36 -6.80 1.35
CA VAL A 233 -16.37 -6.32 2.32
C VAL A 233 -17.56 -7.26 2.44
N SER A 234 -17.88 -8.03 1.39
CA SER A 234 -18.96 -9.02 1.43
C SER A 234 -18.61 -10.21 0.53
N SER A 235 -18.75 -11.42 1.08
CA SER A 235 -18.69 -12.69 0.35
C SER A 235 -19.14 -13.81 1.29
N PRO A 236 -20.11 -14.65 0.90
CA PRO A 236 -20.45 -15.85 1.66
C PRO A 236 -19.45 -17.00 1.44
N TYR A 237 -18.59 -16.89 0.41
CA TYR A 237 -17.62 -17.92 0.03
C TYR A 237 -16.20 -17.58 0.47
N ASP A 238 -15.38 -18.62 0.68
CA ASP A 238 -13.95 -18.49 0.91
C ASP A 238 -13.25 -18.08 -0.40
N LEU A 239 -12.85 -16.81 -0.49
CA LEU A 239 -12.19 -16.27 -1.68
C LEU A 239 -10.78 -16.83 -1.91
N ASP A 240 -10.19 -17.48 -0.92
CA ASP A 240 -8.86 -18.10 -1.04
C ASP A 240 -8.91 -19.53 -1.52
N ASN A 241 -10.04 -20.21 -1.28
CA ASN A 241 -10.23 -21.64 -1.55
C ASN A 241 -11.58 -21.89 -2.24
N ILE A 242 -11.78 -21.30 -3.42
CA ILE A 242 -13.01 -21.46 -4.20
C ILE A 242 -12.94 -22.81 -4.92
N HIS A 243 -13.75 -23.77 -4.48
CA HIS A 243 -13.96 -25.04 -5.17
C HIS A 243 -15.35 -25.04 -5.80
N LEU A 244 -15.43 -24.73 -7.10
CA LEU A 244 -16.70 -24.49 -7.79
C LEU A 244 -17.61 -25.73 -7.80
N GLN A 245 -17.04 -26.94 -7.75
CA GLN A 245 -17.82 -28.19 -7.63
C GLN A 245 -18.64 -28.27 -6.32
N GLU A 246 -18.22 -27.57 -5.26
CA GLU A 246 -18.93 -27.50 -3.98
C GLU A 246 -19.88 -26.30 -3.88
N VAL A 247 -19.91 -25.44 -4.90
CA VAL A 247 -20.73 -24.22 -4.91
C VAL A 247 -22.04 -24.48 -5.64
N ASN A 248 -23.15 -24.30 -4.93
CA ASN A 248 -24.48 -24.30 -5.53
C ASN A 248 -24.78 -22.91 -6.14
N GLY A 249 -24.29 -22.65 -7.35
CA GLY A 249 -24.62 -21.45 -8.13
C GLY A 249 -23.45 -20.52 -8.42
N VAL A 250 -23.64 -19.22 -8.23
CA VAL A 250 -22.68 -18.18 -8.61
C VAL A 250 -21.90 -17.70 -7.40
N VAL A 251 -20.57 -17.76 -7.49
CA VAL A 251 -19.69 -17.11 -6.50
C VAL A 251 -19.74 -15.60 -6.70
N THR A 252 -20.14 -14.87 -5.67
CA THR A 252 -20.21 -13.41 -5.66
C THR A 252 -19.31 -12.85 -4.56
N ALA A 253 -18.67 -11.72 -4.85
CA ALA A 253 -17.77 -11.05 -3.92
C ALA A 253 -17.79 -9.55 -4.19
N GLU A 254 -17.91 -8.75 -3.13
CA GLU A 254 -17.88 -7.30 -3.20
C GLU A 254 -16.60 -6.77 -2.56
N PHE A 255 -15.98 -5.82 -3.24
CA PHE A 255 -14.76 -5.16 -2.82
C PHE A 255 -14.97 -3.66 -2.70
N GLU A 256 -14.30 -3.06 -1.74
CA GLU A 256 -14.34 -1.62 -1.50
C GLU A 256 -12.93 -1.04 -1.62
N LEU A 257 -12.82 0.09 -2.31
CA LEU A 257 -11.66 0.97 -2.23
C LEU A 257 -11.76 1.76 -0.92
N GLU A 258 -11.19 1.21 0.15
CA GLU A 258 -11.28 1.79 1.49
C GLU A 258 -10.47 3.09 1.61
N HIS A 259 -9.27 3.11 1.04
CA HIS A 259 -8.36 4.25 1.12
C HIS A 259 -7.53 4.45 -0.16
N LEU A 260 -7.16 5.71 -0.39
CA LEU A 260 -6.05 6.11 -1.25
C LEU A 260 -4.78 6.32 -0.42
N LEU A 261 -3.63 6.02 -1.02
CA LEU A 261 -2.34 6.23 -0.39
C LEU A 261 -1.78 7.62 -0.72
N LEU A 262 -1.42 8.34 0.33
CA LEU A 262 -0.44 9.41 0.27
C LEU A 262 0.93 8.81 0.55
N GLU A 263 1.81 8.86 -0.43
CA GLU A 263 3.17 8.35 -0.30
C GLU A 263 4.16 9.51 -0.25
N GLY A 264 5.31 9.31 0.39
CA GLY A 264 6.33 10.32 0.36
C GLY A 264 7.71 9.86 0.74
N HIS A 265 8.66 10.76 0.50
CA HIS A 265 10.07 10.59 0.83
C HIS A 265 10.53 11.72 1.74
N CYS A 266 11.14 11.39 2.87
CA CYS A 266 11.64 12.35 3.84
C CYS A 266 13.16 12.31 3.95
N PHE A 267 13.81 13.49 3.96
CA PHE A 267 15.27 13.62 4.07
C PHE A 267 15.63 14.75 5.04
N ASP A 268 16.68 14.53 5.84
CA ASP A 268 17.31 15.58 6.64
C ASP A 268 18.27 16.39 5.76
N LEU A 269 18.03 17.70 5.64
CA LEU A 269 18.85 18.60 4.83
C LEU A 269 20.29 18.69 5.28
N SER A 270 20.56 18.51 6.57
CA SER A 270 21.89 18.66 7.14
C SER A 270 22.80 17.50 6.76
N THR A 271 22.22 16.30 6.63
CA THR A 271 22.97 15.05 6.41
C THR A 271 22.72 14.43 5.04
N GLY A 272 21.65 14.83 4.36
CA GLY A 272 21.13 14.18 3.15
C GLY A 272 20.53 12.80 3.40
N GLN A 273 20.52 12.32 4.65
CA GLN A 273 20.05 10.98 5.00
C GLN A 273 18.56 11.00 5.41
N PRO A 274 17.85 9.89 5.22
CA PRO A 274 16.51 9.72 5.78
C PRO A 274 16.48 9.84 7.31
N PRO A 275 15.60 10.68 7.90
CA PRO A 275 15.42 10.78 9.35
C PRO A 275 14.60 9.58 9.84
N ARG A 276 15.25 8.41 9.96
CA ARG A 276 14.60 7.15 10.32
C ARG A 276 13.82 7.25 11.63
N GLY A 277 12.60 6.71 11.64
CA GLY A 277 11.71 6.75 12.80
C GLY A 277 10.98 8.07 13.01
N LEU A 278 11.23 9.09 12.17
CA LEU A 278 10.49 10.35 12.22
C LEU A 278 9.02 10.09 11.98
N GLN A 279 8.18 10.68 12.82
CA GLN A 279 6.75 10.41 12.80
C GLN A 279 6.01 11.57 12.16
N PHE A 280 5.10 11.22 11.25
CA PHE A 280 4.15 12.15 10.66
C PHE A 280 2.74 11.84 11.14
N THR A 281 1.92 12.89 11.21
CA THR A 281 0.47 12.81 11.39
C THR A 281 -0.22 13.46 10.21
N LEU A 282 -1.33 12.87 9.79
CA LEU A 282 -2.20 13.38 8.74
C LEU A 282 -3.62 13.53 9.30
N GLY A 283 -4.23 14.67 9.04
CA GLY A 283 -5.60 14.92 9.44
C GLY A 283 -6.24 16.07 8.67
N MET A 284 -7.53 16.26 8.89
CA MET A 284 -8.28 17.40 8.36
C MET A 284 -8.28 18.55 9.36
N SER A 285 -8.69 19.74 8.95
CA SER A 285 -8.73 20.92 9.86
C SER A 285 -9.57 20.69 11.14
N ARG A 286 -10.61 19.84 11.06
CA ARG A 286 -11.48 19.50 12.20
C ARG A 286 -10.88 18.43 13.12
N ASP A 287 -10.15 17.48 12.53
CA ASP A 287 -9.47 16.40 13.25
C ASP A 287 -8.05 16.25 12.69
N PRO A 288 -7.07 16.95 13.28
CA PRO A 288 -5.70 16.94 12.77
C PRO A 288 -4.91 15.64 13.01
N LEU A 289 -5.46 14.68 13.78
CA LEU A 289 -4.74 13.48 14.24
C LEU A 289 -5.48 12.20 13.84
N MET A 290 -5.83 12.06 12.55
CA MET A 290 -6.57 10.89 12.05
C MET A 290 -5.66 9.69 11.77
N TYR A 291 -4.51 9.93 11.14
CA TYR A 291 -3.57 8.88 10.76
C TYR A 291 -2.15 9.27 11.16
N ASP A 292 -1.33 8.27 11.46
CA ASP A 292 0.09 8.43 11.73
C ASP A 292 0.92 7.41 10.97
N THR A 293 2.20 7.74 10.78
CA THR A 293 3.17 6.86 10.13
C THR A 293 4.58 7.16 10.62
N ILE A 294 5.53 6.31 10.25
CA ILE A 294 6.96 6.52 10.52
C ILE A 294 7.78 6.47 9.23
N VAL A 295 8.86 7.24 9.19
CA VAL A 295 9.80 7.28 8.07
C VAL A 295 10.76 6.08 8.14
N MET A 296 10.82 5.30 7.05
CA MET A 296 11.78 4.21 6.86
C MET A 296 13.19 4.74 6.58
N ALA A 297 14.23 3.97 6.93
CA ALA A 297 15.59 4.32 6.51
C ALA A 297 15.79 4.06 5.01
N ASN A 298 15.11 3.06 4.43
CA ASN A 298 15.11 2.85 2.98
C ASN A 298 14.39 4.02 2.27
N LEU A 299 15.14 4.82 1.50
CA LEU A 299 14.64 5.91 0.65
C LEU A 299 13.85 7.01 1.37
N GLY A 300 13.88 7.06 2.71
CA GLY A 300 13.02 7.96 3.49
C GLY A 300 11.54 7.73 3.27
N TYR A 301 11.16 6.51 2.86
CA TYR A 301 9.79 6.22 2.46
C TYR A 301 8.83 6.26 3.64
N PHE A 302 7.66 6.86 3.44
CA PHE A 302 6.51 6.75 4.31
C PHE A 302 5.23 6.67 3.48
N GLN A 303 4.18 6.10 4.06
CA GLN A 303 2.84 6.11 3.48
C GLN A 303 1.80 6.40 4.55
N LEU A 304 0.72 7.07 4.15
CA LEU A 304 -0.45 7.39 4.96
C LEU A 304 -1.71 7.01 4.20
N LYS A 305 -2.72 6.59 4.95
CA LYS A 305 -4.05 6.30 4.43
C LYS A 305 -4.84 7.59 4.39
N ALA A 306 -5.58 7.82 3.32
CA ALA A 306 -6.39 9.02 3.17
C ALA A 306 -7.51 8.77 2.16
N ASN A 307 -8.50 9.66 2.18
CA ASN A 307 -9.61 9.69 1.23
C ASN A 307 -9.60 10.99 0.44
N PRO A 308 -10.39 11.13 -0.64
CA PRO A 308 -10.49 12.38 -1.37
C PRO A 308 -10.77 13.56 -0.43
N GLY A 309 -9.98 14.62 -0.52
CA GLY A 309 -10.05 15.76 0.40
C GLY A 309 -8.74 16.52 0.56
N ALA A 310 -8.80 17.60 1.33
CA ALA A 310 -7.64 18.40 1.72
C ALA A 310 -7.13 17.96 3.09
N TRP A 311 -5.86 17.59 3.15
CA TRP A 311 -5.20 17.03 4.32
C TRP A 311 -4.05 17.91 4.78
N ILE A 312 -3.82 17.94 6.08
CA ILE A 312 -2.73 18.66 6.72
C ILE A 312 -1.73 17.63 7.26
N LEU A 313 -0.52 17.66 6.73
CA LEU A 313 0.60 16.83 7.18
C LEU A 313 1.42 17.62 8.21
N ARG A 314 1.69 17.02 9.36
CA ARG A 314 2.52 17.62 10.42
C ARG A 314 3.50 16.62 11.00
N LEU A 315 4.59 17.13 11.58
CA LEU A 315 5.39 16.32 12.49
C LEU A 315 4.53 15.95 13.70
N ARG A 316 4.62 14.69 14.13
CA ARG A 316 3.89 14.26 15.32
C ARG A 316 4.41 15.02 16.53
N LYS A 317 3.48 15.56 17.33
CA LYS A 317 3.80 16.17 18.63
C LYS A 317 4.59 15.20 19.52
N GLY A 318 5.60 15.72 20.19
CA GLY A 318 6.58 14.95 20.97
C GLY A 318 7.94 14.95 20.27
N ARG A 319 8.72 13.87 20.44
CA ARG A 319 10.14 13.85 20.04
C ARG A 319 10.41 14.22 18.57
N SER A 320 9.52 13.87 17.65
CA SER A 320 9.67 14.22 16.23
C SER A 320 9.62 15.74 16.01
N GLU A 321 8.62 16.42 16.57
CA GLU A 321 8.48 17.89 16.51
C GLU A 321 9.49 18.60 17.43
N GLU A 322 9.91 18.00 18.54
CA GLU A 322 10.94 18.56 19.43
C GLU A 322 12.31 18.64 18.76
N ILE A 323 12.69 17.59 18.02
CA ILE A 323 14.02 17.51 17.39
C ILE A 323 14.02 18.15 16.00
N TYR A 324 12.97 17.92 15.20
CA TYR A 324 12.94 18.32 13.80
C TYR A 324 11.92 19.43 13.52
N GLN A 325 12.15 20.15 12.42
CA GLN A 325 11.20 21.05 11.78
C GLN A 325 11.15 20.76 10.28
N ILE A 326 9.99 20.96 9.65
CA ILE A 326 9.83 20.89 8.20
C ILE A 326 10.32 22.22 7.62
N LEU A 327 11.22 22.17 6.64
CA LEU A 327 11.74 23.38 5.97
C LEU A 327 11.22 23.56 4.56
N THR A 328 11.18 22.48 3.77
CA THR A 328 10.67 22.54 2.41
C THR A 328 9.91 21.27 2.08
N HIS A 329 8.96 21.39 1.16
CA HIS A 329 8.22 20.26 0.65
C HIS A 329 7.93 20.45 -0.85
N ASP A 330 7.97 19.34 -1.59
CA ASP A 330 7.66 19.31 -3.02
C ASP A 330 6.49 18.36 -3.28
N GLY A 331 5.71 18.65 -4.33
CA GLY A 331 4.58 17.82 -4.75
C GLY A 331 3.32 18.00 -3.90
N THR A 332 3.25 19.07 -3.09
CA THR A 332 2.13 19.45 -2.22
C THR A 332 1.28 20.55 -2.85
N ASP A 333 0.21 20.96 -2.18
CA ASP A 333 -0.75 21.97 -2.66
C ASP A 333 -0.66 23.29 -1.87
N SER A 334 0.15 23.33 -0.80
CA SER A 334 0.59 24.58 -0.14
C SER A 334 1.92 25.09 -0.71
N PRO A 335 2.17 26.41 -0.69
CA PRO A 335 3.48 26.97 -0.98
C PRO A 335 4.49 26.65 0.13
N ALA A 336 5.79 26.73 -0.16
CA ALA A 336 6.85 26.28 0.75
C ALA A 336 6.99 27.13 2.04
N ASP A 337 6.48 28.35 2.03
CA ASP A 337 6.43 29.30 3.14
C ASP A 337 5.13 29.20 3.96
N ALA A 338 4.18 28.34 3.56
CA ALA A 338 3.00 28.08 4.35
C ALA A 338 3.37 27.33 5.65
N GLY A 339 2.82 27.77 6.79
CA GLY A 339 3.09 27.12 8.07
C GLY A 339 2.60 25.67 8.16
N ASP A 340 1.52 25.33 7.46
CA ASP A 340 0.96 23.97 7.39
C ASP A 340 1.22 23.34 6.02
N VAL A 341 1.67 22.08 5.99
CA VAL A 341 1.85 21.32 4.76
C VAL A 341 0.50 20.76 4.31
N VAL A 342 -0.06 21.32 3.24
CA VAL A 342 -1.37 20.91 2.72
C VAL A 342 -1.21 20.00 1.51
N VAL A 343 -1.91 18.87 1.54
CA VAL A 343 -1.96 17.90 0.46
C VAL A 343 -3.41 17.64 0.08
N VAL A 344 -3.75 17.88 -1.19
CA VAL A 344 -5.08 17.62 -1.75
C VAL A 344 -5.05 16.33 -2.54
N LEU A 345 -5.92 15.39 -2.16
CA LEU A 345 -6.20 14.16 -2.89
C LEU A 345 -7.48 14.35 -3.69
N ASN A 346 -7.34 14.62 -4.99
CA ASN A 346 -8.44 14.84 -5.93
C ASN A 346 -8.37 13.90 -7.16
N SER A 347 -7.53 12.86 -7.09
CA SER A 347 -7.34 11.90 -8.17
C SER A 347 -7.14 10.50 -7.62
N PHE A 348 -7.52 9.49 -8.40
CA PHE A 348 -7.16 8.09 -8.15
C PHE A 348 -5.68 7.79 -8.42
N HIS A 349 -4.98 8.71 -9.07
CA HIS A 349 -3.53 8.63 -9.25
C HIS A 349 -2.80 8.83 -7.93
N SER A 350 -1.59 8.33 -7.91
CA SER A 350 -0.73 8.33 -6.74
C SER A 350 -0.22 9.75 -6.48
N LYS A 351 -0.40 10.25 -5.25
CA LYS A 351 0.20 11.51 -4.80
C LYS A 351 1.47 11.17 -4.03
N ILE A 352 2.62 11.49 -4.62
CA ILE A 352 3.94 11.27 -4.01
C ILE A 352 4.55 12.63 -3.65
N ILE A 353 4.84 12.84 -2.37
CA ILE A 353 5.40 14.08 -1.86
C ILE A 353 6.86 13.91 -1.42
N LYS A 354 7.63 15.00 -1.41
CA LYS A 354 8.97 15.01 -0.81
C LYS A 354 8.98 16.03 0.32
N VAL A 355 9.44 15.60 1.50
CA VAL A 355 9.50 16.45 2.69
C VAL A 355 10.94 16.55 3.14
N ARG A 356 11.45 17.77 3.25
CA ARG A 356 12.81 18.00 3.75
C ARG A 356 12.73 18.62 5.14
N VAL A 357 13.36 17.95 6.10
CA VAL A 357 13.38 18.35 7.50
C VAL A 357 14.79 18.77 7.90
N GLN A 358 14.89 19.48 9.02
CA GLN A 358 16.16 19.81 9.63
C GLN A 358 16.03 19.70 11.15
N LYS A 359 17.09 19.27 11.83
CA LYS A 359 17.14 19.34 13.29
C LYS A 359 17.15 20.80 13.76
N LYS A 360 16.42 21.10 14.83
CA LYS A 360 16.48 22.40 15.50
C LYS A 360 17.87 22.63 16.09
N ALA A 361 18.30 23.89 16.17
CA ALA A 361 19.67 24.26 16.55
C ALA A 361 20.06 23.70 17.92
N GLU A 362 19.14 23.73 18.89
CA GLU A 362 19.33 23.20 20.24
C GLU A 362 19.31 21.67 20.35
N LYS A 363 18.92 20.95 19.28
CA LYS A 363 18.73 19.48 19.27
C LYS A 363 19.63 18.74 18.27
N ILE A 364 20.67 19.38 17.73
CA ILE A 364 21.48 18.83 16.64
C ILE A 364 22.14 17.47 16.98
N ASN A 365 22.54 17.30 18.24
CA ASN A 365 23.21 16.10 18.76
C ASN A 365 22.24 15.04 19.29
N GLU A 366 20.93 15.30 19.33
CA GLU A 366 19.96 14.32 19.81
C GLU A 366 19.62 13.29 18.71
N ASP A 367 19.58 12.02 19.09
CA ASP A 367 19.08 10.95 18.24
C ASP A 367 17.58 10.78 18.46
N LEU A 368 16.82 10.60 17.38
CA LEU A 368 15.39 10.40 17.47
C LEU A 368 15.03 9.08 18.18
N LEU A 369 15.91 8.07 18.12
CA LEU A 369 15.66 6.74 18.68
C LEU A 369 16.42 6.47 19.99
N SER A 370 17.03 7.47 20.64
CA SER A 370 17.75 7.27 21.90
C SER A 370 16.84 7.24 23.13
N GLU A 371 17.23 6.42 24.11
CA GLU A 371 16.58 6.32 25.42
C GLU A 371 16.96 7.54 26.26
N THR A 372 16.07 8.51 26.41
CA THR A 372 16.14 9.42 27.55
C THR A 372 15.33 8.84 28.69
N THR A 373 16.00 8.65 29.82
CA THR A 373 15.42 8.50 31.16
C THR A 373 14.42 9.63 31.38
N GLU A 374 13.14 9.26 31.39
CA GLU A 374 11.93 9.98 31.85
C GLU A 374 10.76 9.75 30.88
N GLY A 375 9.93 8.76 31.22
CA GLY A 375 8.77 8.34 30.44
C GLY A 375 7.59 9.31 30.56
N LYS A 376 7.69 10.50 29.96
CA LYS A 376 6.57 11.46 29.94
C LYS A 376 6.19 12.06 28.57
N GLY A 377 7.03 11.99 27.53
CA GLY A 377 6.75 12.69 26.26
C GLY A 377 6.12 11.85 25.13
N ILE A 378 6.70 10.68 24.84
CA ILE A 378 6.30 9.85 23.68
C ILE A 378 5.09 8.96 24.01
N TRP A 379 4.93 8.61 25.30
CA TRP A 379 4.07 7.51 25.74
C TRP A 379 2.62 7.95 26.04
N ASP A 380 2.43 9.15 26.61
CA ASP A 380 1.08 9.61 27.04
C ASP A 380 0.18 10.07 25.88
N SER A 381 0.77 10.54 24.77
CA SER A 381 0.03 11.11 23.64
C SER A 381 -0.49 10.07 22.63
N ILE A 382 0.15 8.89 22.55
CA ILE A 382 -0.33 7.77 21.72
C ILE A 382 -1.60 7.15 22.34
N VAL A 383 -1.61 7.00 23.67
CA VAL A 383 -2.76 6.49 24.44
C VAL A 383 -3.96 7.45 24.35
N SER A 384 -3.73 8.77 24.25
CA SER A 384 -4.84 9.74 24.16
C SER A 384 -5.61 9.71 22.84
N VAL A 385 -4.93 9.44 21.71
CA VAL A 385 -5.62 9.27 20.41
C VAL A 385 -6.32 7.91 20.35
N TRP A 386 -5.69 6.87 20.89
CA TRP A 386 -6.29 5.54 21.04
C TRP A 386 -7.59 5.55 21.88
N SER A 387 -7.60 6.32 22.96
CA SER A 387 -8.80 6.52 23.79
C SER A 387 -9.84 7.47 23.16
N ALA A 388 -9.45 8.33 22.20
CA ALA A 388 -10.38 9.11 21.39
C ALA A 388 -11.02 8.26 20.28
N PHE A 389 -10.25 7.38 19.63
CA PHE A 389 -10.75 6.39 18.67
C PHE A 389 -11.68 5.38 19.34
N LYS A 390 -11.37 4.95 20.57
CA LYS A 390 -12.25 4.11 21.42
C LYS A 390 -13.60 4.77 21.71
N ARG A 391 -13.64 6.11 21.80
CA ARG A 391 -14.88 6.90 21.96
C ARG A 391 -15.69 7.03 20.66
N SER A 392 -15.08 6.85 19.50
CA SER A 392 -15.74 6.92 18.19
C SER A 392 -16.44 5.62 17.80
N ILE A 393 -16.02 4.48 18.35
CA ILE A 393 -16.55 3.14 18.00
C ILE A 393 -17.52 2.62 19.08
N ALA A 394 -17.33 2.99 20.35
CA ALA A 394 -18.27 2.68 21.41
C ALA A 394 -19.29 3.81 21.58
N GLY A 395 -20.52 3.60 21.10
CA GLY A 395 -21.63 4.53 21.30
C GLY A 395 -21.98 4.72 22.78
N GLY A 396 -21.83 5.95 23.28
CA GLY A 396 -22.63 6.53 24.37
C GLY A 396 -22.23 6.22 25.83
N GLY A 397 -21.85 7.27 26.56
CA GLY A 397 -22.25 7.46 27.97
C GLY A 397 -21.15 7.53 29.04
N GLY A 398 -21.02 8.69 29.69
CA GLY A 398 -20.56 8.78 31.09
C GLY A 398 -19.17 9.37 31.34
N SER A 399 -19.13 10.66 31.68
CA SER A 399 -17.97 11.35 32.27
C SER A 399 -17.74 10.88 33.71
N LYS A 400 -16.60 10.24 33.97
CA LYS A 400 -15.93 10.26 35.27
C LYS A 400 -14.43 10.44 35.04
N LYS A 401 -13.91 11.59 35.48
CA LYS A 401 -12.48 11.80 35.70
C LYS A 401 -12.06 10.94 36.89
N ASP A 402 -11.11 10.06 36.69
CA ASP A 402 -10.34 9.46 37.78
C ASP A 402 -8.86 9.74 37.48
N ASP A 403 -8.28 10.63 38.27
CA ASP A 403 -6.85 10.94 38.28
C ASP A 403 -6.14 9.81 39.03
N GLY A 404 -5.74 8.78 38.29
CA GLY A 404 -4.86 7.71 38.75
C GLY A 404 -3.70 7.57 37.78
N GLU A 405 -2.47 7.56 38.31
CA GLU A 405 -1.23 7.27 37.58
C GLU A 405 -1.43 6.11 36.59
N LYS A 406 -1.33 6.39 35.29
CA LYS A 406 -1.41 5.37 34.24
C LYS A 406 -0.22 4.42 34.41
N LYS A 407 -0.48 3.23 34.96
CA LYS A 407 0.40 2.07 34.82
C LYS A 407 0.72 1.90 33.33
N LYS A 408 2.01 1.74 33.00
CA LYS A 408 2.46 1.20 31.70
C LYS A 408 1.53 0.03 31.34
N GLU A 409 0.93 0.06 30.16
CA GLU A 409 0.08 -1.02 29.65
C GLU A 409 0.87 -2.34 29.71
N ASP A 410 0.52 -3.19 30.69
CA ASP A 410 1.10 -4.52 30.92
C ASP A 410 0.42 -5.55 30.00
N ASP A 411 0.02 -5.12 28.81
CA ASP A 411 -0.78 -5.90 27.89
C ASP A 411 0.12 -6.84 27.07
N LEU A 412 -0.40 -8.03 26.79
CA LEU A 412 0.23 -9.02 25.94
C LEU A 412 -0.18 -8.79 24.49
N ASN A 413 0.77 -8.34 23.67
CA ASN A 413 0.54 -8.01 22.26
C ASN A 413 0.86 -9.23 21.38
N ILE A 414 -0.16 -9.79 20.72
CA ILE A 414 -0.04 -10.98 19.88
C ILE A 414 -0.43 -10.64 18.44
N PHE A 415 0.45 -10.88 17.49
CA PHE A 415 0.20 -10.70 16.06
C PHE A 415 -0.03 -12.06 15.39
N SER A 416 -1.02 -12.14 14.52
CA SER A 416 -1.25 -13.33 13.71
C SER A 416 -1.88 -12.98 12.35
N VAL A 417 -1.85 -13.94 11.44
CA VAL A 417 -2.42 -13.81 10.09
C VAL A 417 -3.07 -15.13 9.69
N ALA A 418 -4.22 -15.03 9.03
CA ALA A 418 -4.90 -16.16 8.42
C ALA A 418 -5.33 -15.79 6.99
N SER A 419 -5.45 -16.81 6.13
CA SER A 419 -5.94 -16.69 4.76
C SER A 419 -6.80 -17.93 4.48
N GLY A 420 -8.09 -17.70 4.22
CA GLY A 420 -9.09 -18.75 4.05
C GLY A 420 -9.75 -19.21 5.35
N HIS A 421 -10.97 -19.73 5.22
CA HIS A 421 -11.86 -20.06 6.34
C HIS A 421 -11.28 -21.13 7.27
N LEU A 422 -10.52 -22.08 6.72
CA LEU A 422 -9.88 -23.11 7.53
C LEU A 422 -8.86 -22.52 8.51
N TYR A 423 -7.97 -21.65 8.03
CA TYR A 423 -6.98 -21.00 8.89
C TYR A 423 -7.61 -19.98 9.82
N GLU A 424 -8.70 -19.32 9.42
CA GLU A 424 -9.46 -18.48 10.33
C GLU A 424 -10.13 -19.25 11.46
N ARG A 425 -10.58 -20.49 11.20
CA ARG A 425 -11.08 -21.38 12.25
C ARG A 425 -9.97 -21.77 13.22
N PHE A 426 -8.80 -22.15 12.71
CA PHE A 426 -7.62 -22.39 13.55
C PHE A 426 -7.24 -21.14 14.35
N LEU A 427 -7.27 -19.97 13.73
CA LEU A 427 -6.93 -18.70 14.37
C LEU A 427 -7.82 -18.42 15.59
N ARG A 428 -9.14 -18.66 15.48
CA ARG A 428 -10.06 -18.53 16.62
C ARG A 428 -9.70 -19.47 17.76
N ILE A 429 -9.29 -20.70 17.44
CA ILE A 429 -8.86 -21.70 18.44
C ILE A 429 -7.54 -21.28 19.09
N MET A 430 -6.58 -20.80 18.30
CA MET A 430 -5.32 -20.24 18.81
C MET A 430 -5.61 -19.13 19.82
N MET A 431 -6.48 -18.18 19.48
CA MET A 431 -6.87 -17.09 20.38
C MET A 431 -7.46 -17.62 21.69
N VAL A 432 -8.43 -18.54 21.63
CA VAL A 432 -9.05 -19.13 22.83
C VAL A 432 -8.00 -19.89 23.66
N SER A 433 -7.09 -20.63 23.02
CA SER A 433 -6.03 -21.36 23.73
C SER A 433 -5.11 -20.40 24.50
N VAL A 434 -4.75 -19.25 23.94
CA VAL A 434 -3.99 -18.22 24.67
C VAL A 434 -4.76 -17.71 25.87
N LEU A 435 -6.02 -17.33 25.67
CA LEU A 435 -6.87 -16.70 26.69
C LEU A 435 -7.18 -17.63 27.86
N ARG A 436 -7.17 -18.95 27.63
CA ARG A 436 -7.32 -19.97 28.67
C ARG A 436 -6.09 -20.10 29.58
N HIS A 437 -4.91 -19.73 29.07
CA HIS A 437 -3.63 -19.97 29.75
C HIS A 437 -2.92 -18.69 30.20
N THR A 438 -3.54 -17.52 30.05
CA THR A 438 -3.00 -16.25 30.58
C THR A 438 -4.03 -15.49 31.40
N ARG A 439 -3.55 -14.78 32.43
CA ARG A 439 -4.34 -13.79 33.18
C ARG A 439 -4.00 -12.37 32.76
N THR A 440 -3.00 -12.21 31.92
CA THR A 440 -2.53 -10.91 31.42
C THR A 440 -3.53 -10.41 30.38
N PRO A 441 -3.95 -9.13 30.41
CA PRO A 441 -4.80 -8.58 29.36
C PRO A 441 -4.15 -8.77 27.98
N VAL A 442 -4.90 -9.31 27.02
CA VAL A 442 -4.39 -9.63 25.69
C VAL A 442 -4.93 -8.64 24.67
N LYS A 443 -4.02 -8.12 23.82
CA LYS A 443 -4.36 -7.39 22.60
C LYS A 443 -3.89 -8.17 21.37
N PHE A 444 -4.84 -8.60 20.54
CA PHE A 444 -4.55 -9.26 19.27
C PHE A 444 -4.43 -8.27 18.12
N TRP A 445 -3.49 -8.53 17.22
CA TRP A 445 -3.23 -7.72 16.04
C TRP A 445 -3.36 -8.61 14.81
N PHE A 446 -4.13 -8.17 13.83
CA PHE A 446 -4.36 -8.96 12.61
C PHE A 446 -4.15 -8.14 11.35
N LEU A 447 -3.65 -8.81 10.30
CA LEU A 447 -3.49 -8.18 9.00
C LEU A 447 -4.84 -8.13 8.26
N LYS A 448 -5.45 -6.95 8.23
CA LYS A 448 -6.84 -6.74 7.79
C LYS A 448 -7.19 -7.31 6.41
N ASN A 449 -6.27 -7.19 5.45
CA ASN A 449 -6.54 -7.49 4.04
C ASN A 449 -6.71 -8.98 3.70
N TYR A 450 -6.29 -9.86 4.61
CA TYR A 450 -6.28 -11.31 4.36
C TYR A 450 -7.39 -12.03 5.11
N LEU A 451 -8.07 -11.33 6.01
CA LEU A 451 -9.25 -11.83 6.71
C LEU A 451 -10.49 -11.71 5.84
N SER A 452 -11.33 -12.74 5.90
CA SER A 452 -12.66 -12.79 5.32
C SER A 452 -13.59 -11.75 5.97
N PRO A 453 -14.60 -11.27 5.24
CA PRO A 453 -15.67 -10.45 5.82
C PRO A 453 -16.29 -11.10 7.07
N SER A 454 -16.59 -12.41 6.98
CA SER A 454 -17.18 -13.18 8.08
C SER A 454 -16.31 -13.18 9.36
N PHE A 455 -14.99 -13.28 9.22
CA PHE A 455 -14.11 -13.18 10.39
C PHE A 455 -14.12 -11.77 11.00
N LYS A 456 -14.08 -10.72 10.17
CA LYS A 456 -14.09 -9.32 10.63
C LYS A 456 -15.37 -8.95 11.38
N GLU A 457 -16.51 -9.53 10.99
CA GLU A 457 -17.78 -9.36 11.70
C GLU A 457 -17.76 -10.11 13.04
N THR A 458 -17.39 -11.39 13.02
CA THR A 458 -17.49 -12.29 14.18
C THR A 458 -16.47 -12.01 15.30
N ILE A 459 -15.32 -11.43 14.99
CA ILE A 459 -14.27 -11.17 15.99
C ILE A 459 -14.71 -10.18 17.09
N SER A 460 -15.62 -9.26 16.77
CA SER A 460 -16.15 -8.28 17.73
C SER A 460 -16.90 -8.97 18.88
N HIS A 461 -17.76 -9.94 18.56
CA HIS A 461 -18.48 -10.76 19.54
C HIS A 461 -17.55 -11.65 20.36
N MET A 462 -16.48 -12.18 19.73
CA MET A 462 -15.45 -12.92 20.45
C MET A 462 -14.71 -12.02 21.44
N ALA A 463 -14.36 -10.79 21.05
CA ALA A 463 -13.66 -9.84 21.91
C ALA A 463 -14.49 -9.50 23.15
N GLU A 464 -15.81 -9.32 23.00
CA GLU A 464 -16.72 -9.12 24.12
C GLU A 464 -16.82 -10.36 25.01
N LYS A 465 -17.05 -11.54 24.42
CA LYS A 465 -17.24 -12.79 25.16
C LYS A 465 -16.00 -13.18 25.97
N TYR A 466 -14.82 -13.03 25.38
CA TYR A 466 -13.55 -13.45 25.97
C TYR A 466 -12.75 -12.31 26.59
N SER A 467 -13.27 -11.07 26.56
CA SER A 467 -12.66 -9.90 27.18
C SER A 467 -11.23 -9.60 26.70
N PHE A 468 -10.98 -9.69 25.40
CA PHE A 468 -9.70 -9.28 24.79
C PHE A 468 -9.86 -8.01 23.95
N GLN A 469 -8.74 -7.33 23.69
CA GLN A 469 -8.69 -6.22 22.74
C GLN A 469 -8.17 -6.70 21.39
N TYR A 470 -8.58 -6.07 20.30
CA TYR A 470 -7.98 -6.35 18.99
C TYR A 470 -7.84 -5.12 18.12
N GLU A 471 -6.96 -5.22 17.14
CA GLU A 471 -6.76 -4.21 16.12
C GLU A 471 -6.44 -4.82 14.75
N LEU A 472 -7.02 -4.23 13.71
CA LEU A 472 -6.80 -4.62 12.33
C LEU A 472 -5.78 -3.67 11.69
N VAL A 473 -4.53 -4.12 11.61
CA VAL A 473 -3.43 -3.37 11.00
C VAL A 473 -3.35 -3.64 9.50
N GLN A 474 -2.84 -2.65 8.78
CA GLN A 474 -2.76 -2.71 7.32
C GLN A 474 -1.71 -1.71 6.85
N TYR A 475 -0.84 -2.18 5.96
CA TYR A 475 0.22 -1.41 5.32
C TYR A 475 0.29 -1.87 3.85
N LYS A 476 0.43 -0.97 2.87
CA LYS A 476 0.57 -1.40 1.47
C LYS A 476 2.04 -1.75 1.20
N TRP A 477 2.26 -2.79 0.41
CA TRP A 477 3.59 -3.13 -0.10
C TRP A 477 4.18 -1.94 -0.88
N PRO A 478 5.36 -1.39 -0.48
CA PRO A 478 5.94 -0.23 -1.14
C PRO A 478 6.34 -0.50 -2.59
N ARG A 479 6.15 0.48 -3.48
CA ARG A 479 6.42 0.35 -4.92
C ARG A 479 7.86 0.02 -5.28
N TRP A 480 8.78 0.54 -4.47
CA TRP A 480 10.22 0.34 -4.68
C TRP A 480 10.69 -1.05 -4.25
N LEU A 481 9.89 -1.75 -3.43
CA LEU A 481 10.20 -3.08 -2.93
C LEU A 481 9.64 -4.12 -3.90
N HIS A 482 10.47 -5.06 -4.32
CA HIS A 482 10.11 -6.10 -5.28
C HIS A 482 8.85 -6.85 -4.82
N GLN A 483 7.81 -6.89 -5.67
CA GLN A 483 6.52 -7.46 -5.31
C GLN A 483 6.51 -8.98 -5.48
N GLN A 484 5.68 -9.65 -4.69
CA GLN A 484 5.36 -11.07 -4.86
C GLN A 484 4.02 -11.22 -5.57
N THR A 485 3.90 -12.24 -6.42
CA THR A 485 2.67 -12.51 -7.18
C THR A 485 1.78 -13.56 -6.50
N GLU A 486 2.37 -14.48 -5.75
CA GLU A 486 1.66 -15.52 -5.02
C GLU A 486 1.20 -15.03 -3.64
N LYS A 487 -0.08 -15.22 -3.34
CA LYS A 487 -0.71 -14.71 -2.10
C LYS A 487 0.01 -15.20 -0.84
N GLN A 488 0.42 -16.46 -0.80
CA GLN A 488 1.17 -17.05 0.31
C GLN A 488 2.52 -16.36 0.53
N ARG A 489 3.29 -16.11 -0.53
CA ARG A 489 4.58 -15.39 -0.43
C ARG A 489 4.40 -13.94 0.01
N ILE A 490 3.30 -13.29 -0.39
CA ILE A 490 2.97 -11.95 0.11
C ILE A 490 2.71 -11.99 1.63
N ILE A 491 1.90 -12.95 2.12
CA ILE A 491 1.61 -13.13 3.55
C ILE A 491 2.90 -13.36 4.34
N TRP A 492 3.78 -14.23 3.86
CA TRP A 492 5.10 -14.43 4.47
C TRP A 492 5.93 -13.16 4.53
N GLY A 493 5.88 -12.32 3.49
CA GLY A 493 6.51 -11.01 3.50
C GLY A 493 5.98 -10.11 4.61
N TYR A 494 4.65 -10.07 4.83
CA TYR A 494 4.06 -9.28 5.90
C TYR A 494 4.41 -9.77 7.31
N LYS A 495 4.69 -11.06 7.49
CA LYS A 495 5.16 -11.61 8.77
C LYS A 495 6.50 -11.00 9.20
N ILE A 496 7.38 -10.59 8.28
CA ILE A 496 8.76 -10.20 8.61
C ILE A 496 9.20 -8.82 8.13
N LEU A 497 8.79 -8.38 6.93
CA LEU A 497 9.37 -7.21 6.26
C LEU A 497 8.89 -5.86 6.83
N PHE A 498 7.75 -5.84 7.53
CA PHE A 498 7.08 -4.58 7.92
C PHE A 498 6.85 -4.45 9.42
N LEU A 499 7.47 -5.29 10.25
CA LEU A 499 7.27 -5.29 11.72
C LEU A 499 7.58 -3.93 12.37
N ASP A 500 8.50 -3.16 11.82
CA ASP A 500 8.86 -1.82 12.31
C ASP A 500 7.76 -0.77 12.10
N VAL A 501 7.04 -0.85 10.97
CA VAL A 501 6.05 0.14 10.51
C VAL A 501 4.60 -0.29 10.66
N LEU A 502 4.33 -1.59 10.80
CA LEU A 502 2.97 -2.13 10.87
C LEU A 502 2.28 -1.80 12.19
N PHE A 503 3.06 -1.66 13.26
CA PHE A 503 2.56 -1.38 14.61
C PHE A 503 2.91 0.05 15.05
N PRO A 504 2.04 0.69 15.85
CA PRO A 504 2.36 1.97 16.48
C PRO A 504 3.68 1.93 17.29
N LEU A 505 4.32 3.08 17.47
CA LEU A 505 5.55 3.16 18.28
C LEU A 505 5.33 2.82 19.77
N ALA A 506 4.10 2.93 20.27
CA ALA A 506 3.75 2.55 21.64
C ALA A 506 3.83 1.05 21.91
N VAL A 507 3.82 0.22 20.86
CA VAL A 507 3.99 -1.23 21.02
C VAL A 507 5.48 -1.53 21.17
N ASP A 508 5.86 -1.95 22.38
CA ASP A 508 7.25 -2.23 22.75
C ASP A 508 7.75 -3.57 22.25
N LYS A 509 6.92 -4.60 22.44
CA LYS A 509 7.24 -5.99 22.11
C LYS A 509 5.98 -6.65 21.57
N ILE A 510 6.15 -7.50 20.56
CA ILE A 510 5.05 -8.24 19.96
C ILE A 510 5.44 -9.70 19.77
N ILE A 511 4.49 -10.61 19.98
CA ILE A 511 4.68 -12.05 19.78
C ILE A 511 3.87 -12.46 18.56
N PHE A 512 4.52 -13.07 17.57
CA PHE A 512 3.81 -13.72 16.49
C PHE A 512 3.49 -15.15 16.86
N VAL A 513 2.23 -15.56 16.65
CA VAL A 513 1.76 -16.93 16.82
C VAL A 513 1.04 -17.35 15.54
N ASP A 514 1.48 -18.43 14.91
CA ASP A 514 0.82 -18.94 13.70
C ASP A 514 -0.62 -19.39 13.99
N ALA A 515 -1.49 -19.29 12.99
CA ALA A 515 -2.92 -19.49 13.17
C ALA A 515 -3.27 -20.92 13.64
N ASP A 516 -2.48 -21.92 13.26
CA ASP A 516 -2.65 -23.33 13.58
C ASP A 516 -1.87 -23.80 14.81
N GLN A 517 -1.38 -22.87 15.64
CA GLN A 517 -0.79 -23.21 16.94
C GLN A 517 -1.84 -23.34 18.05
N ILE A 518 -1.55 -24.24 18.99
CA ILE A 518 -2.26 -24.36 20.26
C ILE A 518 -1.30 -23.98 21.39
N VAL A 519 -1.72 -23.04 22.23
CA VAL A 519 -0.92 -22.51 23.35
C VAL A 519 -1.42 -23.12 24.66
N ARG A 520 -0.48 -23.69 25.45
CA ARG A 520 -0.72 -24.36 26.75
C ARG A 520 -0.05 -23.66 27.93
N ALA A 521 0.72 -22.59 27.69
CA ALA A 521 1.45 -21.83 28.71
C ALA A 521 1.17 -20.33 28.61
N ASP A 522 1.52 -19.58 29.66
CA ASP A 522 1.36 -18.13 29.68
C ASP A 522 2.40 -17.46 28.77
N LEU A 523 1.96 -16.89 27.64
CA LEU A 523 2.82 -16.16 26.70
C LEU A 523 3.48 -14.92 27.32
N LYS A 524 3.05 -14.48 28.51
CA LYS A 524 3.78 -13.50 29.30
C LYS A 524 5.24 -13.89 29.52
N GLU A 525 5.54 -15.19 29.67
CA GLU A 525 6.92 -15.67 29.83
C GLU A 525 7.79 -15.32 28.61
N LEU A 526 7.26 -15.39 27.37
CA LEU A 526 7.99 -14.96 26.17
C LEU A 526 8.12 -13.43 26.09
N ARG A 527 7.09 -12.71 26.52
CA ARG A 527 7.13 -11.24 26.58
C ARG A 527 8.22 -10.77 27.55
N ASP A 528 8.37 -11.44 28.69
CA ASP A 528 9.31 -11.04 29.73
C ASP A 528 10.71 -11.65 29.53
N LEU A 529 10.87 -12.60 28.61
CA LEU A 529 12.14 -13.22 28.27
C LEU A 529 13.17 -12.17 27.79
N ASP A 530 14.38 -12.25 28.37
CA ASP A 530 15.53 -11.47 27.92
C ASP A 530 16.05 -12.02 26.58
N LEU A 531 16.08 -11.14 25.57
CA LEU A 531 16.59 -11.46 24.24
C LEU A 531 18.10 -11.26 24.13
N GLU A 532 18.80 -10.93 25.22
CA GLU A 532 20.25 -10.76 25.29
C GLU A 532 20.78 -9.76 24.24
N GLY A 533 20.00 -8.71 24.01
CA GLY A 533 20.29 -7.67 23.02
C GLY A 533 19.91 -8.01 21.57
N ALA A 534 19.38 -9.20 21.28
CA ALA A 534 18.81 -9.52 19.98
C ALA A 534 17.47 -8.79 19.76
N PRO A 535 17.17 -8.30 18.55
CA PRO A 535 15.89 -7.64 18.24
C PRO A 535 14.69 -8.60 18.20
N TYR A 536 14.93 -9.90 18.04
CA TYR A 536 13.89 -10.92 18.05
C TYR A 536 14.42 -12.28 18.50
N GLY A 537 13.53 -13.12 19.01
CA GLY A 537 13.79 -14.49 19.39
C GLY A 537 12.88 -15.47 18.66
N TYR A 538 13.45 -16.55 18.15
CA TYR A 538 12.74 -17.60 17.41
C TYR A 538 12.99 -18.97 18.02
N THR A 539 12.06 -19.89 17.86
CA THR A 539 12.22 -21.29 18.25
C THR A 539 13.03 -22.06 17.21
N PRO A 540 14.09 -22.80 17.60
CA PRO A 540 14.83 -23.65 16.68
C PRO A 540 14.03 -24.91 16.29
N PHE A 541 14.40 -25.53 15.16
CA PHE A 541 13.88 -26.85 14.79
C PHE A 541 14.19 -27.91 15.86
N CYS A 542 13.22 -28.79 16.13
CA CYS A 542 13.41 -29.96 16.96
C CYS A 542 14.39 -30.95 16.31
N ASP A 543 15.36 -31.40 17.10
CA ASP A 543 16.36 -32.38 16.68
C ASP A 543 16.11 -33.80 17.24
N SER A 544 15.08 -33.99 18.07
CA SER A 544 14.88 -35.24 18.82
C SER A 544 14.38 -36.43 17.99
N ARG A 545 13.52 -36.22 16.98
CA ARG A 545 13.00 -37.34 16.14
C ARG A 545 13.99 -37.75 15.03
N ARG A 546 14.82 -38.76 15.29
CA ARG A 546 15.88 -39.23 14.37
C ARG A 546 15.39 -39.80 13.04
N GLU A 547 14.18 -40.36 13.00
CA GLU A 547 13.58 -40.91 11.76
C GLU A 547 13.35 -39.88 10.65
N MET A 548 13.50 -38.59 10.98
CA MET A 548 13.31 -37.46 10.08
C MET A 548 14.63 -36.80 9.68
N ASP A 549 15.78 -37.37 10.06
CA ASP A 549 17.11 -36.83 9.76
C ASP A 549 17.32 -36.59 8.25
N GLY A 550 16.79 -37.47 7.41
CA GLY A 550 16.88 -37.34 5.94
C GLY A 550 16.16 -36.10 5.37
N TYR A 551 15.21 -35.51 6.10
CA TYR A 551 14.47 -34.32 5.68
C TYR A 551 15.06 -33.01 6.27
N ARG A 552 16.10 -33.09 7.11
CA ARG A 552 16.73 -31.92 7.76
C ARG A 552 17.70 -31.23 6.80
N PHE A 553 17.14 -30.57 5.78
CA PHE A 553 17.92 -29.89 4.74
C PHE A 553 18.88 -28.82 5.29
N TRP A 554 18.59 -28.24 6.46
CA TRP A 554 19.45 -27.24 7.10
C TRP A 554 20.74 -27.80 7.70
N LYS A 555 20.87 -29.13 7.82
CA LYS A 555 22.08 -29.82 8.33
C LYS A 555 23.08 -30.18 7.23
N SER A 556 22.80 -29.84 5.97
CA SER A 556 23.71 -30.08 4.84
C SER A 556 23.73 -28.89 3.86
N GLY A 557 24.65 -28.95 2.89
CA GLY A 557 24.73 -28.01 1.78
C GLY A 557 24.90 -26.55 2.19
N TYR A 558 24.17 -25.66 1.51
CA TYR A 558 24.23 -24.21 1.71
C TYR A 558 23.94 -23.80 3.16
N TRP A 559 22.84 -24.30 3.73
CA TRP A 559 22.40 -23.89 5.07
C TRP A 559 23.39 -24.30 6.16
N ALA A 560 23.94 -25.51 6.12
CA ALA A 560 24.95 -25.93 7.10
C ALA A 560 26.21 -25.05 7.02
N SER A 561 26.68 -24.75 5.80
CA SER A 561 27.84 -23.89 5.60
C SER A 561 27.58 -22.45 6.04
N HIS A 562 26.39 -21.92 5.79
CA HIS A 562 26.02 -20.54 6.12
C HIS A 562 25.79 -20.35 7.63
N LEU A 563 25.10 -21.29 8.27
CA LEU A 563 24.76 -21.21 9.70
C LEU A 563 25.97 -21.49 10.62
N GLY A 564 26.91 -22.33 10.17
CA GLY A 564 28.02 -22.78 10.99
C GLY A 564 27.53 -23.51 12.24
N HIS A 565 27.81 -22.96 13.43
CA HIS A 565 27.37 -23.54 14.71
C HIS A 565 25.98 -23.04 15.16
N ARG A 566 25.33 -22.16 14.39
CA ARG A 566 24.03 -21.60 14.74
C ARG A 566 22.89 -22.53 14.34
N LYS A 567 21.79 -22.46 15.08
CA LYS A 567 20.58 -23.25 14.79
C LYS A 567 19.79 -22.63 13.64
N TYR A 568 19.05 -23.47 12.92
CA TYR A 568 18.03 -23.04 11.97
C TYR A 568 16.69 -22.92 12.70
N HIS A 569 16.01 -21.80 12.52
CA HIS A 569 14.83 -21.39 13.30
C HIS A 569 13.54 -21.45 12.48
N ILE A 570 12.39 -21.63 13.16
CA ILE A 570 11.05 -21.77 12.56
C ILE A 570 10.25 -20.47 12.77
N SER A 571 9.51 -20.03 11.75
CA SER A 571 8.69 -18.80 11.75
C SER A 571 7.25 -18.97 12.28
N ALA A 572 6.98 -20.03 13.02
CA ALA A 572 5.66 -20.35 13.57
C ALA A 572 5.40 -19.61 14.91
N LEU A 573 6.43 -19.44 15.74
CA LEU A 573 6.39 -18.68 16.98
C LEU A 573 7.67 -17.86 17.13
N TYR A 574 7.53 -16.54 17.30
CA TYR A 574 8.66 -15.67 17.58
C TYR A 574 8.23 -14.41 18.33
N VAL A 575 9.17 -13.83 19.06
CA VAL A 575 8.98 -12.58 19.81
C VAL A 575 9.89 -11.51 19.24
N VAL A 576 9.37 -10.28 19.11
CA VAL A 576 10.09 -9.14 18.53
C VAL A 576 10.10 -8.00 19.53
N ASP A 577 11.28 -7.58 19.96
CA ASP A 577 11.48 -6.33 20.67
C ASP A 577 11.47 -5.20 19.63
N LEU A 578 10.30 -4.57 19.43
CA LEU A 578 10.10 -3.54 18.43
C LEU A 578 10.94 -2.29 18.71
N LYS A 579 11.22 -1.98 19.97
CA LYS A 579 12.13 -0.89 20.33
C LYS A 579 13.52 -1.16 19.79
N LYS A 580 14.10 -2.32 20.10
CA LYS A 580 15.42 -2.71 19.63
C LYS A 580 15.45 -2.88 18.11
N PHE A 581 14.42 -3.51 17.55
CA PHE A 581 14.26 -3.76 16.11
C PHE A 581 14.31 -2.45 15.30
N ARG A 582 13.57 -1.43 15.74
CA ARG A 582 13.58 -0.08 15.13
C ARG A 582 14.92 0.63 15.37
N LYS A 583 15.46 0.59 16.60
CA LYS A 583 16.74 1.23 16.98
C LYS A 583 17.91 0.80 16.10
N ILE A 584 17.98 -0.49 15.75
CA ILE A 584 19.06 -1.02 14.90
C ILE A 584 18.72 -1.05 13.41
N ALA A 585 17.55 -0.52 13.02
CA ALA A 585 17.02 -0.58 11.66
C ALA A 585 17.00 -2.02 11.08
N ALA A 586 16.55 -2.98 11.88
CA ALA A 586 16.49 -4.40 11.46
C ALA A 586 15.55 -4.59 10.27
N GLY A 587 14.39 -3.91 10.26
CA GLY A 587 13.42 -3.95 9.16
C GLY A 587 14.03 -3.49 7.83
N ASP A 588 14.77 -2.39 7.83
CA ASP A 588 15.43 -1.87 6.63
C ASP A 588 16.52 -2.81 6.09
N ARG A 589 17.27 -3.48 6.98
CA ARG A 589 18.26 -4.49 6.60
C ARG A 589 17.59 -5.72 5.99
N LEU A 590 16.49 -6.19 6.58
CA LEU A 590 15.71 -7.31 6.07
C LEU A 590 15.13 -7.00 4.69
N ARG A 591 14.54 -5.81 4.49
CA ARG A 591 14.05 -5.35 3.18
C ARG A 591 15.15 -5.22 2.14
N GLY A 592 16.33 -4.71 2.53
CA GLY A 592 17.48 -4.61 1.64
C GLY A 592 17.99 -5.98 1.18
N GLN A 593 18.13 -6.94 2.09
CA GLN A 593 18.53 -8.31 1.74
C GLN A 593 17.47 -9.01 0.91
N TYR A 594 16.20 -8.85 1.27
CA TYR A 594 15.08 -9.36 0.50
C TYR A 594 15.12 -8.85 -0.94
N GLN A 595 15.30 -7.54 -1.16
CA GLN A 595 15.35 -6.93 -2.48
C GLN A 595 16.44 -7.54 -3.37
N ALA A 596 17.58 -7.90 -2.78
CA ALA A 596 18.70 -8.51 -3.48
C ALA A 596 18.43 -9.97 -3.85
N LEU A 597 17.83 -10.74 -2.92
CA LEU A 597 17.56 -12.16 -3.12
C LEU A 597 16.33 -12.40 -4.02
N SER A 598 15.26 -11.62 -3.84
CA SER A 598 13.95 -11.86 -4.45
C SER A 598 13.90 -11.75 -5.97
N GLN A 599 14.98 -11.27 -6.60
CA GLN A 599 15.13 -11.25 -8.07
C GLN A 599 15.25 -12.67 -8.64
N ASP A 600 15.79 -13.61 -7.87
CA ASP A 600 15.74 -15.04 -8.21
C ASP A 600 14.45 -15.65 -7.63
N PRO A 601 13.51 -16.13 -8.48
CA PRO A 601 12.27 -16.74 -8.02
C PRO A 601 12.48 -18.03 -7.20
N ASN A 602 13.65 -18.68 -7.29
CA ASN A 602 13.98 -19.88 -6.52
C ASN A 602 14.59 -19.56 -5.15
N SER A 603 14.89 -18.29 -4.88
CA SER A 603 15.38 -17.85 -3.58
C SER A 603 14.27 -17.82 -2.54
N LEU A 604 14.65 -17.94 -1.26
CA LEU A 604 13.75 -17.79 -0.12
C LEU A 604 12.52 -18.68 -0.28
N SER A 605 12.73 -20.00 -0.26
CA SER A 605 11.67 -21.00 -0.44
C SER A 605 10.53 -20.74 0.54
N ASN A 606 10.86 -20.49 1.81
CA ASN A 606 9.94 -19.99 2.83
C ASN A 606 10.41 -18.61 3.29
N LEU A 607 9.90 -17.55 2.66
CA LEU A 607 10.37 -16.18 2.86
C LEU A 607 10.46 -15.74 4.33
N ASP A 608 9.43 -16.03 5.12
CA ASP A 608 9.32 -15.66 6.53
C ASP A 608 10.32 -16.40 7.44
N GLN A 609 10.76 -17.59 7.03
CA GLN A 609 11.72 -18.41 7.77
C GLN A 609 13.17 -18.24 7.27
N ASP A 610 13.37 -18.25 5.95
CA ASP A 610 14.68 -18.22 5.32
C ASP A 610 15.33 -16.85 5.48
N LEU A 611 14.56 -15.75 5.41
CA LEU A 611 15.15 -14.41 5.48
C LEU A 611 15.80 -14.11 6.85
N PRO A 612 15.16 -14.38 8.02
CA PRO A 612 15.84 -14.27 9.31
C PRO A 612 17.05 -15.19 9.43
N ASN A 613 16.93 -16.46 9.04
CA ASN A 613 18.04 -17.42 9.12
C ASN A 613 19.21 -17.03 8.19
N ASN A 614 18.95 -16.45 7.03
CA ASN A 614 19.97 -15.91 6.13
C ASN A 614 20.66 -14.69 6.78
N MET A 615 19.89 -13.83 7.44
CA MET A 615 20.38 -12.60 8.07
C MET A 615 20.96 -12.80 9.48
N ILE A 616 21.04 -14.03 9.98
CA ILE A 616 21.42 -14.38 11.36
C ILE A 616 22.74 -13.75 11.85
N HIS A 617 23.69 -13.51 10.93
CA HIS A 617 24.99 -12.89 11.25
C HIS A 617 24.93 -11.36 11.33
N GLN A 618 23.98 -10.72 10.66
CA GLN A 618 23.81 -9.27 10.61
C GLN A 618 22.72 -8.76 11.56
N VAL A 619 21.71 -9.61 11.80
CA VAL A 619 20.58 -9.38 12.70
C VAL A 619 20.50 -10.60 13.62
N ALA A 620 20.91 -10.41 14.87
CA ALA A 620 21.03 -11.50 15.83
C ALA A 620 19.66 -12.13 16.13
N ILE A 621 19.65 -13.44 16.36
CA ILE A 621 18.46 -14.20 16.74
C ILE A 621 18.71 -14.81 18.11
N LYS A 622 17.83 -14.55 19.07
CA LYS A 622 17.81 -15.31 20.32
C LYS A 622 17.12 -16.65 20.07
N SER A 623 17.84 -17.77 20.23
CA SER A 623 17.20 -19.09 20.20
C SER A 623 16.35 -19.27 21.46
N LEU A 624 15.04 -19.42 21.28
CA LEU A 624 14.10 -19.69 22.36
C LEU A 624 14.23 -21.13 22.87
N PRO A 625 13.88 -21.41 24.14
CA PRO A 625 13.84 -22.78 24.67
C PRO A 625 12.95 -23.71 23.83
N GLN A 626 13.36 -24.97 23.67
CA GLN A 626 12.68 -25.92 22.77
C GLN A 626 11.24 -26.21 23.18
N GLU A 627 10.93 -26.14 24.48
CA GLU A 627 9.57 -26.32 25.02
C GLU A 627 8.55 -25.31 24.44
N TRP A 628 9.00 -24.18 23.89
CA TRP A 628 8.12 -23.21 23.24
C TRP A 628 7.60 -23.64 21.88
N LEU A 629 8.11 -24.72 21.28
CA LEU A 629 7.55 -25.22 20.04
C LEU A 629 7.70 -26.74 19.95
N TRP A 630 6.56 -27.42 19.95
CA TRP A 630 6.48 -28.84 19.66
C TRP A 630 5.70 -29.08 18.36
N CYS A 631 6.17 -30.02 17.55
CA CYS A 631 5.50 -30.47 16.34
C CYS A 631 5.70 -31.98 16.22
N GLU A 632 4.62 -32.71 15.91
CA GLU A 632 4.62 -34.17 15.81
C GLU A 632 5.66 -34.68 14.81
N THR A 633 5.87 -33.95 13.72
CA THR A 633 6.81 -34.36 12.67
C THR A 633 8.26 -34.35 13.15
N TRP A 634 8.70 -33.41 14.00
CA TRP A 634 10.14 -33.21 14.28
C TRP A 634 10.53 -33.49 15.73
N CYS A 635 9.60 -33.36 16.67
CA CYS A 635 9.83 -33.55 18.09
C CYS A 635 9.42 -34.98 18.50
N ASP A 636 10.07 -35.53 19.52
CA ASP A 636 9.74 -36.81 20.15
C ASP A 636 8.44 -36.72 20.96
N ASP A 637 7.74 -37.84 21.11
CA ASP A 637 6.44 -37.84 21.79
C ASP A 637 6.53 -37.53 23.29
N SER A 638 7.65 -37.87 23.94
CA SER A 638 7.90 -37.55 25.35
C SER A 638 7.95 -36.04 25.62
N SER A 639 8.55 -35.25 24.73
CA SER A 639 8.64 -33.80 24.91
C SER A 639 7.31 -33.06 24.75
N LYS A 640 6.27 -33.74 24.22
CA LYS A 640 4.91 -33.17 24.12
C LYS A 640 4.32 -32.82 25.49
N GLN A 641 4.70 -33.54 26.54
CA GLN A 641 4.17 -33.32 27.89
C GLN A 641 4.59 -31.97 28.50
N THR A 642 5.79 -31.49 28.13
CA THR A 642 6.33 -30.20 28.60
C THR A 642 6.20 -29.09 27.55
N ALA A 643 5.53 -29.36 26.43
CA ALA A 643 5.35 -28.40 25.35
C ALA A 643 4.40 -27.26 25.76
N LYS A 644 4.91 -26.03 25.63
CA LYS A 644 4.18 -24.78 25.88
C LYS A 644 3.33 -24.34 24.70
N THR A 645 3.78 -24.62 23.47
CA THR A 645 2.92 -24.50 22.28
C THR A 645 3.12 -25.71 21.36
N ILE A 646 2.07 -26.02 20.60
CA ILE A 646 2.03 -27.12 19.64
C ILE A 646 1.69 -26.53 18.28
N ASP A 647 2.59 -26.72 17.32
CA ASP A 647 2.41 -26.37 15.91
C ASP A 647 1.93 -27.59 15.12
N LEU A 648 0.84 -27.40 14.36
CA LEU A 648 0.24 -28.42 13.49
C LEU A 648 0.98 -28.48 12.14
N CYS A 649 2.28 -28.73 12.23
CA CYS A 649 3.21 -28.81 11.12
C CYS A 649 2.81 -29.87 10.07
N ASN A 650 3.14 -29.60 8.81
CA ASN A 650 2.92 -30.57 7.74
C ASN A 650 3.90 -31.75 7.86
N ASN A 651 3.39 -32.96 7.60
CA ASN A 651 4.21 -34.17 7.60
C ASN A 651 4.68 -34.51 6.18
N PRO A 652 5.98 -34.66 5.89
CA PRO A 652 6.46 -35.00 4.55
C PRO A 652 6.26 -36.48 4.19
N LYS A 653 5.94 -37.36 5.16
CA LYS A 653 5.70 -38.79 4.93
C LYS A 653 4.23 -39.13 4.74
N THR A 654 3.30 -38.31 5.23
CA THR A 654 1.85 -38.57 5.19
C THR A 654 1.09 -37.35 4.67
N LYS A 655 -0.11 -37.58 4.11
CA LYS A 655 -1.01 -36.51 3.62
C LYS A 655 -2.29 -36.43 4.44
N GLU A 656 -2.18 -36.54 5.76
CA GLU A 656 -3.32 -36.40 6.66
C GLU A 656 -3.86 -34.96 6.63
N PRO A 657 -5.18 -34.75 6.48
CA PRO A 657 -5.77 -33.41 6.55
C PRO A 657 -5.54 -32.74 7.91
N LYS A 658 -5.26 -31.42 7.92
CA LYS A 658 -4.95 -30.66 9.14
C LYS A 658 -6.02 -30.76 10.23
N LEU A 659 -7.31 -30.79 9.89
CA LEU A 659 -8.39 -30.94 10.89
C LEU A 659 -8.35 -32.28 11.61
N THR A 660 -8.07 -33.37 10.87
CA THR A 660 -7.94 -34.72 11.42
C THR A 660 -6.71 -34.79 12.33
N ALA A 661 -5.60 -34.25 11.86
CA ALA A 661 -4.37 -34.16 12.65
C ALA A 661 -4.58 -33.34 13.93
N ALA A 662 -5.28 -32.20 13.87
CA ALA A 662 -5.55 -31.35 15.01
C ALA A 662 -6.30 -32.09 16.14
N ALA A 663 -7.42 -32.74 15.80
CA ALA A 663 -8.23 -33.48 16.77
C ALA A 663 -7.49 -34.70 17.35
N ARG A 664 -6.62 -35.35 16.57
CA ARG A 664 -5.81 -36.48 17.01
C ARG A 664 -4.63 -36.07 17.89
N ILE A 665 -3.93 -35.00 17.51
CA ILE A 665 -2.72 -34.53 18.19
C ILE A 665 -3.08 -33.79 19.47
N VAL A 666 -4.11 -32.96 19.47
CA VAL A 666 -4.43 -32.07 20.59
C VAL A 666 -5.88 -32.29 21.03
N PRO A 667 -6.14 -33.13 22.05
CA PRO A 667 -7.49 -33.47 22.47
C PRO A 667 -8.36 -32.25 22.83
N GLU A 668 -7.78 -31.25 23.49
CA GLU A 668 -8.48 -30.02 23.89
C GLU A 668 -8.88 -29.13 22.69
N TRP A 669 -8.35 -29.40 21.49
CA TRP A 669 -8.72 -28.67 20.27
C TRP A 669 -10.21 -28.82 19.97
N VAL A 670 -10.78 -30.01 20.20
CA VAL A 670 -12.20 -30.30 19.96
C VAL A 670 -13.09 -29.52 20.92
N GLU A 671 -12.63 -29.31 22.16
CA GLU A 671 -13.35 -28.53 23.17
C GLU A 671 -13.41 -27.06 22.77
N TYR A 672 -12.27 -26.45 22.40
CA TYR A 672 -12.22 -25.07 21.93
C TYR A 672 -13.04 -24.85 20.67
N ASP A 673 -12.94 -25.75 19.70
CA ASP A 673 -13.70 -25.68 18.45
C ASP A 673 -15.21 -25.74 18.70
N SER A 674 -15.66 -26.61 19.60
CA SER A 674 -17.08 -26.75 19.95
C SER A 674 -17.63 -25.51 20.65
N GLU A 675 -16.85 -24.94 21.58
CA GLU A 675 -17.19 -23.70 22.28
C GLU A 675 -17.37 -22.53 21.31
N ILE A 676 -16.43 -22.36 20.39
CA ILE A 676 -16.46 -21.28 19.40
C ILE A 676 -17.67 -21.45 18.47
N LYS A 677 -17.96 -22.69 18.02
CA LYS A 677 -19.15 -22.97 17.21
C LYS A 677 -20.44 -22.62 17.93
N GLU A 678 -20.56 -22.97 19.21
CA GLU A 678 -21.74 -22.63 20.00
C GLU A 678 -21.92 -21.11 20.14
N LEU A 679 -20.81 -20.39 20.36
CA LEU A 679 -20.82 -18.93 20.42
C LEU A 679 -21.29 -18.33 19.09
N LEU A 680 -20.69 -18.72 17.97
CA LEU A 680 -21.02 -18.18 16.65
C LEU A 680 -22.44 -18.54 16.21
N GLY A 681 -22.92 -19.75 16.54
CA GLY A 681 -24.31 -20.14 16.28
C GLY A 681 -25.32 -19.32 17.07
N LYS A 682 -25.00 -18.92 18.31
CA LYS A 682 -25.85 -18.01 19.09
C LYS A 682 -25.92 -16.61 18.49
N VAL A 683 -24.78 -16.09 18.00
CA VAL A 683 -24.72 -14.77 17.35
C VAL A 683 -25.55 -14.77 16.07
N GLN A 684 -25.37 -15.76 15.20
CA GLN A 684 -26.16 -15.89 13.96
C GLN A 684 -27.66 -15.95 14.25
N ASN A 685 -28.10 -16.75 15.21
CA ASN A 685 -29.52 -16.83 15.60
C ASN A 685 -30.06 -15.49 16.13
N GLN A 686 -29.26 -14.72 16.87
CA GLN A 686 -29.67 -13.41 17.39
C GLN A 686 -29.79 -12.37 16.27
N GLU A 687 -28.85 -12.37 15.32
CA GLU A 687 -28.89 -11.50 14.13
C GLU A 687 -30.08 -11.83 13.24
N GLU A 688 -30.36 -13.11 12.99
CA GLU A 688 -31.54 -13.54 12.24
C GLU A 688 -32.85 -13.10 12.90
N MET A 689 -32.96 -13.25 14.22
CA MET A 689 -34.12 -12.78 14.98
C MET A 689 -34.24 -11.25 14.96
N ALA A 690 -33.13 -10.52 14.96
CA ALA A 690 -33.12 -9.06 14.86
C ALA A 690 -33.54 -8.60 13.45
N ALA A 691 -33.05 -9.25 12.40
CA ALA A 691 -33.42 -8.97 11.00
C ALA A 691 -34.91 -9.26 10.73
N GLN A 692 -35.46 -10.34 11.31
CA GLN A 692 -36.90 -10.64 11.23
C GLN A 692 -37.78 -9.65 11.99
N ARG A 693 -37.25 -8.97 13.02
CA ARG A 693 -37.97 -7.90 13.73
C ARG A 693 -37.92 -6.54 13.03
N GLN A 694 -36.98 -6.34 12.11
CA GLN A 694 -36.79 -5.08 11.39
C GLN A 694 -37.44 -5.04 9.99
N THR A 695 -38.10 -6.11 9.56
CA THR A 695 -38.96 -6.11 8.36
C THR A 695 -40.42 -5.81 8.76
N PRO A 696 -40.97 -4.62 8.50
CA PRO A 696 -42.41 -4.42 8.64
C PRO A 696 -43.10 -5.13 7.48
N SER A 697 -44.17 -5.85 7.79
CA SER A 697 -45.15 -6.35 6.85
C SER A 697 -45.77 -5.20 6.02
N SER A 698 -45.20 -4.89 4.86
CA SER A 698 -45.85 -4.00 3.89
C SER A 698 -46.90 -4.78 3.08
N SER A 699 -48.03 -5.08 3.73
CA SER A 699 -49.30 -5.35 3.07
C SER A 699 -50.37 -4.41 3.64
N LYS A 700 -50.37 -3.16 3.17
CA LYS A 700 -51.53 -2.28 2.91
C LYS A 700 -51.10 -0.81 2.80
N GLY A 701 -51.64 -0.13 1.78
CA GLY A 701 -51.84 1.32 1.80
C GLY A 701 -50.80 2.14 1.02
N LYS A 702 -51.10 2.38 -0.26
CA LYS A 702 -50.65 3.58 -0.97
C LYS A 702 -51.05 4.81 -0.16
N GLU A 703 -50.11 5.69 0.15
CA GLU A 703 -50.35 7.13 0.05
C GLU A 703 -49.04 7.90 -0.08
N GLN A 704 -49.00 8.75 -1.11
CA GLN A 704 -47.94 9.69 -1.42
C GLN A 704 -47.69 10.64 -0.25
N ASN A 705 -46.43 10.91 0.07
CA ASN A 705 -46.05 12.25 0.49
C ASN A 705 -44.64 12.61 0.05
N ARG A 706 -44.60 13.52 -0.93
CA ARG A 706 -43.48 14.39 -1.30
C ARG A 706 -43.10 15.29 -0.13
N ARG A 707 -41.80 15.50 0.06
CA ARG A 707 -41.10 16.70 0.59
C ARG A 707 -39.61 16.46 0.32
N ASP A 708 -39.04 17.00 -0.76
CA ASP A 708 -38.55 18.37 -0.96
C ASP A 708 -37.62 18.88 0.16
N GLU A 709 -36.39 19.23 -0.29
CA GLU A 709 -35.36 20.10 0.30
C GLU A 709 -34.48 19.49 1.41
N LEU A 710 -33.13 19.57 1.40
CA LEU A 710 -32.14 20.38 0.67
C LEU A 710 -30.77 19.68 0.75
#